data_AF-A0A919RFK3-F1
#
_entry.id   AF-A0A919RFK3-F1
#
_cell.length_a   1.000
_cell.length_b   1.000
_cell.length_c   1.000
_cell.angle_alpha   90.00
_cell.angle_beta   90.00
_cell.angle_gamma   90.00
#
_symmetry.space_group_name_H-M   'P 1'
#
loop_
_entity.id
_entity.type
_entity.pdbx_description
1 polymer ?
#
loop_
_entity_poly.entity_id
_entity_poly.type
_entity_poly.pdbx_seq_one_letter_code
_entity_poly.pdbx_strand_id
1 'polypeptide(L)'
;MPKDKKKKIKARTKSIYSRPSGSRAGSPTSLKASKAKRPHSRPADPGPTWPPAPRGPRAFSIEPRGLPAGKKVQLVPYVAVKGDKIKSIAFGRQRTPSPLIGGKMGDHTGSWASVVDSVHSLLYDKPVKEAVGLLHEKQRRAQAWMSDDGSPGMKLWKTLDFDDQENRQGSLEHYAHQVDSLLKQAADALNRPLIDEASREAAARAPGLLSEAMGYHLAYLNFLPYATVPAGSQTGSKGAGEGSARAEVLEIESNPGTALSSTERETARENLWGLFSTEAAVREAAADRAVSPKKMEKISGHIDELVALSGEVEALLSGFLAPGASRVQVATAVGGDISAFNAKVMKLKDKAEKLSGTLSTSEYAKIREMPTQIKQTLNTLSDLTLGKTAVGTSSLMRPHADLKQSSDGLKELKNWLVGDADNAREESALILARLLYDHQTAVAEAYPNAVKESEFLTFDAADKDRPTDAAGAAVGMLKRYLAADKGMEAEDDAIEKLGERVAALHATLGPRPTPAADSKWVADSSTESLVVSFRGDELVIVGRAAAPYGVAGMGSHTTAWVDEVDAVKRLVAKSKKGEITKQIAKEVAADLKGAPLRGLASLLPAEQLDGGQLSAVFNAAANVMAARSPEESIKAYLSFRNLLPYATVDAGDRAGHGERSGGRKKSQFDKESLQAAIDLKVKELDGDDVASTTEAMEKAAQSLTDILDDIVMADPDADPADSTPSWTDYPEVEDAARAVIDDLTAKARGLADGKLKAKALGSTIMKIRDDEDTRVRRLWK
;
A
#
# COMPACT_ATOMS: atom_id res chain seq x y z
N MET A 1 -68.60 2.10 14.86
CA MET A 1 -68.01 1.28 13.77
C MET A 1 -68.28 1.98 12.44
N PRO A 2 -67.39 1.94 11.43
CA PRO A 2 -65.98 1.51 11.41
C PRO A 2 -65.06 2.52 10.64
N LYS A 3 -63.73 2.38 10.54
CA LYS A 3 -62.64 1.89 11.40
C LYS A 3 -61.35 2.51 10.81
N ASP A 4 -60.49 2.98 11.69
CA ASP A 4 -59.13 3.44 11.44
C ASP A 4 -58.23 2.38 10.79
N LYS A 5 -57.29 2.81 9.92
CA LYS A 5 -55.92 2.27 9.84
C LYS A 5 -54.91 3.35 9.38
N LYS A 6 -54.34 4.09 10.34
CA LYS A 6 -53.05 4.80 10.18
C LYS A 6 -51.92 3.77 10.21
N LYS A 7 -51.19 3.60 9.10
CA LYS A 7 -49.92 2.84 9.07
C LYS A 7 -48.75 3.80 9.38
N LYS A 8 -48.18 3.67 10.58
CA LYS A 8 -46.89 4.25 10.96
C LYS A 8 -45.77 3.46 10.29
N ILE A 9 -44.94 4.10 9.48
CA ILE A 9 -43.64 3.57 9.05
C ILE A 9 -42.62 3.95 10.13
N LYS A 10 -42.18 2.96 10.90
CA LYS A 10 -41.00 3.08 11.78
C LYS A 10 -39.80 2.57 10.99
N ALA A 11 -38.84 3.46 10.72
CA ALA A 11 -37.50 3.08 10.28
C ALA A 11 -36.85 2.23 11.39
N ARG A 12 -36.44 1.02 11.02
CA ARG A 12 -35.85 0.02 11.91
C ARG A 12 -34.38 -0.13 11.53
N THR A 13 -33.52 0.66 12.15
CA THR A 13 -32.07 0.48 12.12
C THR A 13 -31.75 -0.82 12.87
N LYS A 14 -31.42 -1.89 12.14
CA LYS A 14 -30.92 -3.13 12.74
C LYS A 14 -29.39 -3.08 12.80
N SER A 15 -28.92 -2.66 13.97
CA SER A 15 -27.74 -3.21 14.64
C SER A 15 -27.96 -4.70 14.97
N ILE A 16 -26.89 -5.38 15.44
CA ILE A 16 -26.75 -6.78 15.90
C ILE A 16 -26.07 -7.65 14.82
N TYR A 17 -24.84 -8.16 15.01
CA TYR A 17 -24.47 -9.15 16.03
C TYR A 17 -23.05 -9.01 16.59
N SER A 18 -22.99 -8.82 17.90
CA SER A 18 -22.01 -9.44 18.79
C SER A 18 -22.63 -10.72 19.36
N ARG A 19 -21.87 -11.83 19.42
CA ARG A 19 -21.82 -12.72 20.60
C ARG A 19 -20.77 -13.85 20.49
N PRO A 20 -20.31 -14.38 21.64
CA PRO A 20 -19.13 -15.25 21.81
C PRO A 20 -19.49 -16.73 22.04
N SER A 21 -18.47 -17.59 22.00
CA SER A 21 -18.29 -18.91 22.65
C SER A 21 -17.53 -19.84 21.70
N GLY A 22 -16.67 -20.77 22.09
CA GLY A 22 -16.33 -21.25 23.42
C GLY A 22 -15.16 -22.23 23.36
N SER A 23 -14.76 -22.63 24.55
CA SER A 23 -13.81 -23.69 24.89
C SER A 23 -14.00 -25.00 24.12
N ARG A 24 -12.89 -25.66 23.75
CA ARG A 24 -12.85 -27.13 23.72
C ARG A 24 -11.47 -27.66 24.10
N ALA A 25 -11.51 -28.59 25.05
CA ALA A 25 -10.40 -29.30 25.67
C ALA A 25 -10.00 -30.56 24.90
N GLY A 26 -8.74 -30.98 25.08
CA GLY A 26 -8.21 -32.37 25.03
C GLY A 26 -8.23 -33.10 23.69
N SER A 27 -7.33 -34.02 23.34
CA SER A 27 -6.16 -34.64 23.99
C SER A 27 -5.44 -35.49 22.89
N PRO A 28 -4.61 -36.54 23.16
CA PRO A 28 -3.15 -36.53 22.96
C PRO A 28 -2.62 -37.59 21.95
N THR A 29 -1.36 -37.48 21.52
CA THR A 29 -0.44 -38.57 21.07
C THR A 29 0.81 -37.91 20.45
N SER A 30 2.06 -38.36 20.52
CA SER A 30 2.69 -39.55 21.09
C SER A 30 4.20 -39.29 21.16
N LEU A 31 4.82 -39.81 22.22
CA LEU A 31 6.27 -39.92 22.42
C LEU A 31 6.98 -40.63 21.25
N LYS A 32 8.13 -40.09 20.81
CA LYS A 32 9.29 -40.91 20.47
C LYS A 32 10.57 -40.29 21.03
N ALA A 33 11.19 -41.08 21.90
CA ALA A 33 12.48 -40.84 22.51
C ALA A 33 13.61 -41.23 21.55
N SER A 34 14.72 -40.48 21.62
CA SER A 34 16.05 -41.03 21.32
C SER A 34 17.06 -40.44 22.28
N LYS A 35 17.64 -41.33 23.10
CA LYS A 35 18.77 -41.10 24.02
C LYS A 35 20.06 -40.85 23.23
N ALA A 36 20.89 -39.93 23.70
CA ALA A 36 22.34 -40.14 23.79
C ALA A 36 22.95 -39.23 24.86
N LYS A 37 23.60 -39.84 25.85
CA LYS A 37 24.41 -39.21 26.90
C LYS A 37 25.80 -38.86 26.35
N ARG A 38 26.36 -37.72 26.79
CA ARG A 38 27.76 -37.61 27.22
C ARG A 38 27.97 -36.37 28.12
N PRO A 39 28.79 -36.43 29.18
CA PRO A 39 28.98 -35.36 30.13
C PRO A 39 30.17 -34.47 29.71
N HIS A 40 29.95 -33.16 29.61
CA HIS A 40 31.03 -32.19 29.63
C HIS A 40 30.80 -31.25 30.81
N SER A 41 31.76 -31.28 31.73
CA SER A 41 31.96 -30.31 32.81
C SER A 41 32.03 -28.91 32.22
N ARG A 42 31.00 -28.10 32.49
CA ARG A 42 30.90 -26.71 32.06
C ARG A 42 31.73 -25.84 33.03
N PRO A 43 32.68 -25.03 32.55
CA PRO A 43 33.33 -24.00 33.38
C PRO A 43 32.27 -23.01 33.87
N ALA A 44 32.49 -22.40 35.04
CA ALA A 44 31.60 -21.40 35.63
C ALA A 44 31.20 -20.35 34.59
N ASP A 45 29.88 -20.17 34.38
CA ASP A 45 29.34 -19.10 33.56
C ASP A 45 29.89 -17.75 34.10
N PRO A 46 30.54 -16.90 33.29
CA PRO A 46 30.80 -15.53 33.69
C PRO A 46 29.45 -14.87 33.94
N GLY A 47 29.32 -14.20 35.09
CA GLY A 47 28.09 -13.49 35.47
C GLY A 47 27.62 -12.54 34.37
N PRO A 48 26.33 -12.16 34.36
CA PRO A 48 25.75 -11.34 33.31
C PRO A 48 26.54 -10.05 33.16
N THR A 49 27.33 -9.97 32.09
CA THR A 49 27.97 -8.74 31.65
C THR A 49 26.87 -7.84 31.14
N TRP A 50 26.62 -6.76 31.88
CA TRP A 50 25.77 -5.66 31.44
C TRP A 50 26.17 -5.24 30.02
N PRO A 51 25.21 -5.01 29.11
CA PRO A 51 25.53 -4.43 27.81
C PRO A 51 26.29 -3.11 28.06
N PRO A 52 27.35 -2.83 27.27
CA PRO A 52 28.05 -1.56 27.37
C PRO A 52 27.04 -0.42 27.21
N ALA A 53 27.27 0.69 27.91
CA ALA A 53 26.44 1.89 27.79
C ALA A 53 26.18 2.20 26.30
N PRO A 54 24.94 2.61 25.93
CA PRO A 54 24.60 2.87 24.54
C PRO A 54 25.61 3.84 23.96
N ARG A 55 26.33 3.38 22.93
CA ARG A 55 27.25 4.24 22.19
C ARG A 55 26.39 5.33 21.56
N GLY A 56 26.76 6.59 21.78
CA GLY A 56 26.09 7.71 21.12
C GLY A 56 25.99 7.51 19.61
N PRO A 57 25.03 8.17 18.94
CA PRO A 57 24.79 7.99 17.51
C PRO A 57 26.10 8.17 16.74
N ARG A 58 26.44 7.18 15.90
CA ARG A 58 27.64 7.24 15.06
C ARG A 58 27.39 8.21 13.91
N ALA A 59 28.40 8.99 13.55
CA ALA A 59 28.36 9.79 12.33
C ALA A 59 28.06 8.88 11.12
N PHE A 60 27.27 9.40 10.17
CA PHE A 60 26.96 8.69 8.93
C PHE A 60 28.24 8.52 8.10
N SER A 61 28.45 7.32 7.54
CA SER A 61 29.48 7.07 6.53
C SER A 61 28.85 6.37 5.33
N ILE A 62 28.87 7.04 4.17
CA ILE A 62 28.38 6.51 2.89
C ILE A 62 29.46 5.57 2.32
N GLU A 63 29.53 4.36 2.87
CA GLU A 63 30.46 3.30 2.47
C GLU A 63 29.71 2.03 2.04
N PRO A 64 30.32 1.18 1.18
CA PRO A 64 29.73 -0.10 0.81
C PRO A 64 29.58 -1.00 2.04
N ARG A 65 28.34 -1.19 2.50
CA ARG A 65 27.99 -2.11 3.60
C ARG A 65 27.09 -3.23 3.08
N GLY A 66 27.15 -4.40 3.72
CA GLY A 66 26.18 -5.47 3.45
C GLY A 66 24.83 -5.13 4.06
N LEU A 67 23.74 -5.34 3.31
CA LEU A 67 22.38 -5.18 3.84
C LEU A 67 21.98 -6.37 4.73
N PRO A 68 21.29 -6.13 5.85
CA PRO A 68 20.60 -7.18 6.59
C PRO A 68 19.60 -7.95 5.70
N ALA A 69 19.29 -9.19 6.07
CA ALA A 69 18.24 -9.97 5.42
C ALA A 69 16.89 -9.22 5.46
N GLY A 70 16.15 -9.21 4.35
CA GLY A 70 14.87 -8.52 4.23
C GLY A 70 14.96 -7.02 3.91
N LYS A 71 16.16 -6.44 3.82
CA LYS A 71 16.40 -5.04 3.43
C LYS A 71 16.85 -4.90 1.96
N LYS A 72 16.85 -5.98 1.18
CA LYS A 72 17.21 -5.93 -0.25
C LYS A 72 16.11 -5.24 -1.05
N VAL A 73 16.49 -4.30 -1.90
CA VAL A 73 15.58 -3.62 -2.82
C VAL A 73 15.10 -4.62 -3.88
N GLN A 74 13.78 -4.84 -3.91
CA GLN A 74 13.10 -5.66 -4.93
C GLN A 74 12.31 -4.81 -5.92
N LEU A 75 11.96 -3.58 -5.53
CA LEU A 75 11.33 -2.61 -6.40
C LEU A 75 12.40 -2.03 -7.34
N VAL A 76 12.41 -2.52 -8.58
CA VAL A 76 13.25 -2.00 -9.65
C VAL A 76 12.31 -1.58 -10.78
N PRO A 77 12.03 -0.27 -10.95
CA PRO A 77 11.15 0.19 -12.03
C PRO A 77 11.76 -0.10 -13.39
N TYR A 78 10.96 -0.37 -14.40
CA TYR A 78 11.45 -0.44 -15.77
C TYR A 78 11.43 0.94 -16.42
N VAL A 79 12.51 1.30 -17.12
CA VAL A 79 12.63 2.56 -17.85
C VAL A 79 12.59 2.26 -19.35
N ALA A 80 11.52 2.68 -20.02
CA ALA A 80 11.37 2.58 -21.46
C ALA A 80 11.92 3.83 -22.15
N VAL A 81 12.79 3.63 -23.14
CA VAL A 81 13.43 4.71 -23.90
C VAL A 81 12.98 4.64 -25.36
N LYS A 82 12.51 5.76 -25.92
CA LYS A 82 12.22 5.91 -27.36
C LYS A 82 13.13 7.00 -27.91
N GLY A 83 13.98 6.65 -28.87
CA GLY A 83 15.10 7.52 -29.25
C GLY A 83 16.10 7.62 -28.09
N ASP A 84 16.35 8.83 -27.60
CA ASP A 84 17.19 9.09 -26.44
C ASP A 84 16.41 9.46 -25.17
N LYS A 85 15.08 9.60 -25.28
CA LYS A 85 14.19 10.09 -24.22
C LYS A 85 13.47 8.97 -23.48
N ILE A 86 13.28 9.17 -22.18
CA ILE A 86 12.43 8.31 -21.35
C ILE A 86 10.97 8.59 -21.68
N LYS A 87 10.24 7.55 -22.13
CA LYS A 87 8.83 7.65 -22.51
C LYS A 87 7.88 6.93 -21.57
N SER A 88 8.38 6.03 -20.74
CA SER A 88 7.55 5.39 -19.72
C SER A 88 8.44 4.86 -18.61
N ILE A 89 7.95 4.97 -17.38
CA ILE A 89 8.53 4.34 -16.22
C ILE A 89 7.45 3.49 -15.56
N ALA A 90 7.69 2.18 -15.50
CA ALA A 90 6.73 1.24 -14.96
C ALA A 90 7.24 0.65 -13.65
N PHE A 91 6.48 0.85 -12.58
CA PHE A 91 6.83 0.35 -11.24
C PHE A 91 6.20 -1.02 -10.99
N GLY A 92 7.04 -1.99 -10.63
CA GLY A 92 6.63 -3.35 -10.29
C GLY A 92 5.67 -3.42 -9.09
N ARG A 93 5.04 -4.59 -8.88
CA ARG A 93 4.19 -4.85 -7.70
C ARG A 93 5.00 -5.06 -6.41
N GLN A 94 6.33 -5.13 -6.52
CA GLN A 94 7.23 -5.28 -5.39
C GLN A 94 7.16 -4.05 -4.50
N ARG A 95 7.19 -4.25 -3.18
CA ARG A 95 7.22 -3.15 -2.23
C ARG A 95 8.66 -2.73 -1.94
N THR A 96 8.84 -1.49 -1.53
CA THR A 96 10.08 -1.08 -0.86
C THR A 96 10.26 -1.89 0.42
N PRO A 97 11.52 -2.11 0.86
CA PRO A 97 11.77 -2.76 2.14
C PRO A 97 11.16 -1.94 3.28
N SER A 98 10.62 -2.60 4.31
CA SER A 98 10.10 -1.88 5.48
C SER A 98 11.26 -1.30 6.29
N PRO A 99 11.19 -0.01 6.68
CA PRO A 99 12.13 0.54 7.64
C PRO A 99 11.83 0.08 9.06
N LEU A 100 10.66 -0.48 9.37
CA LEU A 100 10.31 -0.84 10.74
C LEU A 100 10.96 -2.15 11.21
N ILE A 101 11.21 -2.25 12.52
CA ILE A 101 11.72 -3.45 13.17
C ILE A 101 10.71 -4.61 12.97
N GLY A 102 11.23 -5.78 12.60
CA GLY A 102 10.40 -6.97 12.32
C GLY A 102 9.81 -7.03 10.91
N GLY A 103 10.13 -6.06 10.03
CA GLY A 103 9.84 -6.13 8.59
C GLY A 103 8.36 -5.93 8.22
N LYS A 104 7.49 -5.61 9.17
CA LYS A 104 6.09 -5.27 8.90
C LYS A 104 6.01 -3.89 8.24
N MET A 105 5.17 -3.74 7.23
CA MET A 105 4.91 -2.42 6.65
C MET A 105 4.09 -1.55 7.60
N GLY A 106 4.46 -0.29 7.69
CA GLY A 106 3.79 0.74 8.46
C GLY A 106 2.77 1.54 7.66
N ASP A 107 2.31 2.65 8.24
CA ASP A 107 1.66 3.73 7.51
C ASP A 107 2.73 4.59 6.84
N HIS A 108 2.50 4.98 5.58
CA HIS A 108 3.27 6.06 4.97
C HIS A 108 2.64 7.40 5.35
N THR A 109 3.45 8.37 5.76
CA THR A 109 2.95 9.70 6.15
C THR A 109 2.56 10.52 4.91
N GLY A 110 3.34 10.43 3.84
CA GLY A 110 2.91 10.83 2.48
C GLY A 110 2.54 9.61 1.64
N SER A 111 1.64 9.79 0.67
CA SER A 111 1.28 8.77 -0.32
C SER A 111 2.55 8.24 -0.99
N TRP A 112 2.70 6.91 -0.96
CA TRP A 112 3.80 6.27 -1.65
C TRP A 112 3.71 6.50 -3.16
N ALA A 113 2.48 6.55 -3.69
CA ALA A 113 2.25 6.83 -5.10
C ALA A 113 2.71 8.24 -5.48
N SER A 114 2.49 9.27 -4.66
CA SER A 114 2.99 10.63 -4.94
C SER A 114 4.52 10.71 -4.94
N VAL A 115 5.19 9.97 -4.04
CA VAL A 115 6.66 9.89 -4.03
C VAL A 115 7.17 9.24 -5.33
N VAL A 116 6.56 8.12 -5.73
CA VAL A 116 6.89 7.42 -6.98
C VAL A 116 6.63 8.29 -8.21
N ASP A 117 5.47 8.94 -8.26
CA ASP A 117 5.06 9.81 -9.36
C ASP A 117 5.95 11.06 -9.44
N SER A 118 6.48 11.57 -8.32
CA SER A 118 7.45 12.68 -8.32
C SER A 118 8.74 12.32 -9.06
N VAL A 119 9.19 11.06 -8.94
CA VAL A 119 10.36 10.56 -9.67
C VAL A 119 9.99 10.32 -11.14
N HIS A 120 8.79 9.83 -11.41
CA HIS A 120 8.33 9.65 -12.79
C HIS A 120 8.27 10.99 -13.53
N SER A 121 7.56 11.96 -12.97
CA SER A 121 7.44 13.33 -13.48
C SER A 121 8.80 13.98 -13.73
N LEU A 122 9.76 13.82 -12.80
CA LEU A 122 11.10 14.40 -12.94
C LEU A 122 11.87 13.86 -14.15
N LEU A 123 11.70 12.58 -14.49
CA LEU A 123 12.52 11.89 -15.48
C LEU A 123 11.80 11.72 -16.83
N TYR A 124 10.48 11.90 -16.88
CA TYR A 124 9.68 11.75 -18.08
C TYR A 124 10.08 12.76 -19.18
N ASP A 125 10.10 12.29 -20.42
CA ASP A 125 10.54 13.02 -21.63
C ASP A 125 11.97 13.56 -21.58
N LYS A 126 12.77 13.18 -20.57
CA LYS A 126 14.16 13.59 -20.45
C LYS A 126 15.07 12.64 -21.23
N PRO A 127 16.12 13.15 -21.90
CA PRO A 127 17.20 12.31 -22.38
C PRO A 127 17.79 11.49 -21.22
N VAL A 128 18.14 10.22 -21.45
CA VAL A 128 18.66 9.32 -20.39
C VAL A 128 19.83 9.97 -19.62
N LYS A 129 20.70 10.70 -20.32
CA LYS A 129 21.82 11.43 -19.71
C LYS A 129 21.39 12.56 -18.78
N GLU A 130 20.37 13.33 -19.16
CA GLU A 130 19.79 14.37 -18.31
C GLU A 130 19.10 13.74 -17.10
N ALA A 131 18.31 12.68 -17.33
CA ALA A 131 17.60 11.95 -16.28
C ALA A 131 18.54 11.40 -15.19
N VAL A 132 19.69 10.84 -15.57
CA VAL A 132 20.75 10.42 -14.63
C VAL A 132 21.22 11.59 -13.76
N GLY A 133 21.45 12.76 -14.37
CA GLY A 133 21.86 13.97 -13.65
C GLY A 133 20.77 14.49 -12.69
N LEU A 134 19.51 14.49 -13.13
CA LEU A 134 18.37 14.94 -12.33
C LEU A 134 18.11 14.02 -11.13
N LEU A 135 18.17 12.69 -11.31
CA LEU A 135 18.01 11.75 -10.19
C LEU A 135 19.18 11.86 -9.21
N HIS A 136 20.40 12.08 -9.70
CA HIS A 136 21.57 12.29 -8.85
C HIS A 136 21.41 13.55 -8.00
N GLU A 137 20.94 14.65 -8.59
CA GLU A 137 20.63 15.88 -7.84
C GLU A 137 19.53 15.68 -6.81
N LYS A 138 18.45 14.95 -7.16
CA LYS A 138 17.39 14.61 -6.22
C LYS A 138 17.92 13.80 -5.04
N GLN A 139 18.78 12.80 -5.28
CA GLN A 139 19.43 12.03 -4.21
C GLN A 139 20.32 12.90 -3.33
N ARG A 140 21.16 13.78 -3.92
CA ARG A 140 22.02 14.69 -3.15
C ARG A 140 21.22 15.58 -2.21
N ARG A 141 20.10 16.16 -2.69
CA ARG A 141 19.19 16.95 -1.84
C ARG A 141 18.58 16.10 -0.73
N ALA A 142 18.15 14.87 -1.03
CA ALA A 142 17.57 13.96 -0.05
C ALA A 142 18.56 13.54 1.06
N GLN A 143 19.87 13.49 0.77
CA GLN A 143 20.90 13.07 1.73
C GLN A 143 21.71 14.22 2.36
N ALA A 144 21.49 15.46 1.95
CA ALA A 144 22.24 16.63 2.44
C ALA A 144 22.21 16.80 3.97
N TRP A 145 21.15 16.31 4.62
CA TRP A 145 21.02 16.34 6.08
C TRP A 145 22.04 15.47 6.82
N MET A 146 22.56 14.41 6.19
CA MET A 146 23.49 13.47 6.83
C MET A 146 24.84 14.10 7.16
N SER A 147 25.24 15.15 6.42
CA SER A 147 26.52 15.84 6.58
C SER A 147 26.45 17.08 7.47
N ASP A 148 25.27 17.48 7.93
CA ASP A 148 25.07 18.68 8.76
C ASP A 148 24.30 18.33 10.03
N ASP A 149 25.03 18.34 11.16
CA ASP A 149 24.50 18.04 12.49
C ASP A 149 23.40 19.00 12.96
N GLY A 150 23.38 20.21 12.40
CA GLY A 150 22.39 21.26 12.67
C GLY A 150 21.19 21.23 11.73
N SER A 151 21.22 20.40 10.68
CA SER A 151 20.16 20.34 9.68
C SER A 151 18.82 19.90 10.29
N PRO A 152 17.68 20.34 9.74
CA PRO A 152 16.37 19.86 10.16
C PRO A 152 16.24 18.33 10.07
N GLY A 153 16.86 17.70 9.07
CA GLY A 153 16.84 16.24 8.91
C GLY A 153 17.62 15.53 10.02
N MET A 154 18.77 16.05 10.45
CA MET A 154 19.51 15.45 11.57
C MET A 154 18.81 15.69 12.92
N LYS A 155 18.16 16.84 13.10
CA LYS A 155 17.30 17.06 14.29
C LYS A 155 16.17 16.03 14.33
N LEU A 156 15.51 15.80 13.20
CA LEU A 156 14.46 14.78 13.07
C LEU A 156 14.99 13.36 13.26
N TRP A 157 16.19 13.06 12.77
CA TRP A 157 16.84 11.77 13.04
C TRP A 157 17.02 11.52 14.54
N LYS A 158 17.42 12.55 15.29
CA LYS A 158 17.65 12.49 16.74
C LYS A 158 16.36 12.33 17.55
N THR A 159 15.18 12.56 16.98
CA THR A 159 13.89 12.31 17.67
C THR A 159 13.41 10.87 17.54
N LEU A 160 14.00 10.06 16.65
CA LEU A 160 13.73 8.63 16.58
C LEU A 160 14.29 7.92 17.83
N ASP A 161 13.66 6.81 18.24
CA ASP A 161 14.24 5.95 19.25
C ASP A 161 15.56 5.33 18.77
N PHE A 162 16.42 4.93 19.71
CA PHE A 162 17.76 4.43 19.39
C PHE A 162 17.72 3.17 18.51
N ASP A 163 16.76 2.28 18.74
CA ASP A 163 16.64 1.03 18.01
C ASP A 163 16.24 1.28 16.54
N ASP A 164 15.36 2.26 16.29
CA ASP A 164 14.95 2.67 14.94
C ASP A 164 16.09 3.40 14.22
N GLN A 165 16.85 4.25 14.93
CA GLN A 165 18.08 4.83 14.39
C GLN A 165 19.07 3.74 13.96
N GLU A 166 19.37 2.78 14.83
CA GLU A 166 20.32 1.70 14.53
C GLU A 166 19.85 0.84 13.34
N ASN A 167 18.56 0.50 13.31
CA ASN A 167 17.99 -0.33 12.24
C ASN A 167 17.91 0.42 10.88
N ARG A 168 17.79 1.75 10.87
CA ARG A 168 17.75 2.55 9.63
C ARG A 168 19.13 2.97 9.13
N GLN A 169 20.07 3.31 10.01
CA GLN A 169 21.32 3.99 9.65
C GLN A 169 22.10 3.23 8.56
N GLY A 170 22.38 1.95 8.80
CA GLY A 170 23.14 1.14 7.83
C GLY A 170 22.42 0.95 6.49
N SER A 171 21.09 0.95 6.48
CA SER A 171 20.30 0.86 5.25
C SER A 171 20.35 2.17 4.46
N LEU A 172 20.20 3.31 5.14
CA LEU A 172 20.29 4.63 4.52
C LEU A 172 21.67 4.89 3.90
N GLU A 173 22.76 4.57 4.61
CA GLU A 173 24.13 4.66 4.09
C GLU A 173 24.33 3.77 2.86
N HIS A 174 23.85 2.51 2.92
CA HIS A 174 23.96 1.58 1.81
C HIS A 174 23.18 2.06 0.59
N TYR A 175 21.91 2.47 0.75
CA TYR A 175 21.10 2.91 -0.38
C TYR A 175 21.68 4.17 -1.01
N ALA A 176 22.13 5.15 -0.23
CA ALA A 176 22.82 6.33 -0.74
C ALA A 176 24.03 5.94 -1.61
N HIS A 177 24.89 5.05 -1.10
CA HIS A 177 26.04 4.54 -1.85
C HIS A 177 25.62 3.84 -3.16
N GLN A 178 24.58 3.00 -3.14
CA GLN A 178 24.12 2.29 -4.33
C GLN A 178 23.59 3.25 -5.40
N VAL A 179 22.81 4.25 -5.01
CA VAL A 179 22.31 5.27 -5.96
C VAL A 179 23.49 5.99 -6.61
N ASP A 180 24.43 6.53 -5.81
CA ASP A 180 25.58 7.26 -6.34
C ASP A 180 26.45 6.37 -7.25
N SER A 181 26.69 5.12 -6.85
CA SER A 181 27.47 4.17 -7.64
C SER A 181 26.82 3.84 -8.99
N LEU A 182 25.51 3.56 -9.01
CA LEU A 182 24.78 3.19 -10.22
C LEU A 182 24.65 4.38 -11.17
N LEU A 183 24.37 5.57 -10.65
CA LEU A 183 24.28 6.79 -11.47
C LEU A 183 25.62 7.21 -12.04
N LYS A 184 26.72 7.04 -11.29
CA LYS A 184 28.06 7.25 -11.82
C LYS A 184 28.39 6.26 -12.94
N GLN A 185 28.07 4.97 -12.78
CA GLN A 185 28.25 3.98 -13.84
C GLN A 185 27.42 4.31 -15.09
N ALA A 186 26.17 4.75 -14.92
CA ALA A 186 25.31 5.16 -16.02
C ALA A 186 25.88 6.40 -16.75
N ALA A 187 26.34 7.40 -16.00
CA ALA A 187 26.97 8.59 -16.56
C ALA A 187 28.27 8.24 -17.32
N ASP A 188 29.12 7.40 -16.74
CA ASP A 188 30.37 6.95 -17.36
C ASP A 188 30.10 6.18 -18.65
N ALA A 189 29.04 5.34 -18.69
CA ALA A 189 28.63 4.63 -19.88
C ALA A 189 28.13 5.57 -21.00
N LEU A 190 27.34 6.59 -20.64
CA LEU A 190 26.78 7.56 -21.59
C LEU A 190 27.80 8.60 -22.09
N ASN A 191 28.92 8.79 -21.39
CA ASN A 191 29.97 9.73 -21.78
C ASN A 191 31.07 9.10 -22.66
N ARG A 192 31.03 7.78 -22.88
CA ARG A 192 31.98 7.10 -23.78
C ARG A 192 31.64 7.41 -25.25
N PRO A 193 32.64 7.71 -26.10
CA PRO A 193 32.43 7.81 -27.55
C PRO A 193 31.86 6.51 -28.12
N LEU A 194 30.81 6.58 -28.93
CA LEU A 194 30.13 5.41 -29.53
C LEU A 194 30.88 4.86 -30.76
N ILE A 195 32.19 4.69 -30.65
CA ILE A 195 33.08 4.30 -31.76
C ILE A 195 33.17 2.78 -31.95
N ASP A 196 32.88 2.00 -30.91
CA ASP A 196 32.96 0.53 -30.93
C ASP A 196 31.71 -0.12 -30.32
N GLU A 197 31.58 -1.44 -30.51
CA GLU A 197 30.44 -2.22 -30.01
C GLU A 197 30.37 -2.19 -28.47
N ALA A 198 31.51 -2.28 -27.79
CA ALA A 198 31.56 -2.26 -26.33
C ALA A 198 31.02 -0.96 -25.73
N SER A 199 31.29 0.18 -26.36
CA SER A 199 30.79 1.49 -25.94
C SER A 199 29.30 1.64 -26.24
N ARG A 200 28.81 1.08 -27.36
CA ARG A 200 27.38 1.00 -27.67
C ARG A 200 26.63 0.11 -26.69
N GLU A 201 27.16 -1.06 -26.36
CA GLU A 201 26.61 -1.94 -25.32
C GLU A 201 26.63 -1.30 -23.93
N ALA A 202 27.66 -0.53 -23.60
CA ALA A 202 27.73 0.20 -22.33
C ALA A 202 26.62 1.26 -22.27
N ALA A 203 26.48 2.08 -23.31
CA ALA A 203 25.41 3.08 -23.39
C ALA A 203 24.02 2.44 -23.33
N ALA A 204 23.82 1.29 -23.98
CA ALA A 204 22.57 0.53 -23.94
C ALA A 204 22.20 0.00 -22.54
N ARG A 205 23.18 -0.14 -21.63
CA ARG A 205 22.94 -0.53 -20.22
C ARG A 205 22.51 0.62 -19.32
N ALA A 206 22.72 1.87 -19.73
CA ALA A 206 22.45 3.03 -18.90
C ALA A 206 20.99 3.14 -18.40
N PRO A 207 19.95 2.83 -19.20
CA PRO A 207 18.56 2.80 -18.71
C PRO A 207 18.34 1.76 -17.61
N GLY A 208 18.98 0.59 -17.70
CA GLY A 208 18.94 -0.45 -16.66
C GLY A 208 19.61 0.00 -15.36
N LEU A 209 20.75 0.69 -15.45
CA LEU A 209 21.43 1.26 -14.28
C LEU A 209 20.61 2.38 -13.62
N LEU A 210 19.98 3.25 -14.44
CA LEU A 210 19.05 4.27 -13.96
C LEU A 210 17.84 3.65 -13.25
N SER A 211 17.25 2.62 -13.85
CA SER A 211 16.17 1.81 -13.29
C SER A 211 16.53 1.27 -11.90
N GLU A 212 17.71 0.66 -11.73
CA GLU A 212 18.16 0.17 -10.43
C GLU A 212 18.40 1.31 -9.43
N ALA A 213 19.00 2.42 -9.87
CA ALA A 213 19.23 3.59 -9.03
C ALA A 213 17.92 4.20 -8.52
N MET A 214 16.88 4.25 -9.35
CA MET A 214 15.54 4.69 -8.94
C MET A 214 14.97 3.81 -7.82
N GLY A 215 15.12 2.49 -7.93
CA GLY A 215 14.69 1.55 -6.89
C GLY A 215 15.37 1.82 -5.55
N TYR A 216 16.68 2.04 -5.56
CA TYR A 216 17.44 2.37 -4.35
C TYR A 216 17.12 3.77 -3.81
N HIS A 217 16.89 4.76 -4.67
CA HIS A 217 16.47 6.11 -4.26
C HIS A 217 15.12 6.07 -3.54
N LEU A 218 14.15 5.34 -4.10
CA LEU A 218 12.85 5.14 -3.46
C LEU A 218 12.99 4.39 -2.13
N ALA A 219 13.84 3.36 -2.04
CA ALA A 219 14.11 2.70 -0.77
C ALA A 219 14.76 3.65 0.25
N TYR A 220 15.64 4.55 -0.19
CA TYR A 220 16.24 5.58 0.66
C TYR A 220 15.17 6.53 1.24
N LEU A 221 14.31 7.08 0.38
CA LEU A 221 13.21 7.96 0.81
C LEU A 221 12.28 7.26 1.82
N ASN A 222 11.99 5.97 1.59
CA ASN A 222 11.16 5.18 2.49
C ASN A 222 11.76 5.00 3.89
N PHE A 223 13.09 5.07 4.01
CA PHE A 223 13.82 4.92 5.27
C PHE A 223 14.09 6.23 5.99
N LEU A 224 13.80 7.38 5.37
CA LEU A 224 13.91 8.67 6.04
C LEU A 224 13.04 8.70 7.32
N PRO A 225 13.45 9.47 8.34
CA PRO A 225 12.69 9.60 9.58
C PRO A 225 11.22 9.91 9.31
N TYR A 226 10.32 9.14 9.92
CA TYR A 226 8.86 9.28 9.82
C TYR A 226 8.24 9.17 8.41
N ALA A 227 9.01 8.84 7.36
CA ALA A 227 8.44 8.56 6.04
C ALA A 227 7.51 7.34 6.06
N THR A 228 7.90 6.32 6.84
CA THR A 228 7.05 5.19 7.24
C THR A 228 7.11 5.03 8.75
N VAL A 229 5.94 4.85 9.34
CA VAL A 229 5.72 4.81 10.78
C VAL A 229 4.88 3.60 11.19
N PRO A 230 4.99 3.10 12.42
CA PRO A 230 4.14 2.00 12.88
C PRO A 230 2.66 2.27 12.62
N ALA A 231 1.96 1.26 12.08
CA ALA A 231 0.54 1.41 11.77
C ALA A 231 -0.27 1.59 13.06
N GLY A 232 -1.21 2.54 13.07
CA GLY A 232 -2.06 2.82 14.24
C GLY A 232 -3.00 1.66 14.61
N SER A 233 -3.20 0.72 13.69
CA SER A 233 -4.04 -0.46 13.90
C SER A 233 -3.29 -1.76 13.66
N GLN A 234 -3.67 -2.82 14.40
CA GLN A 234 -3.15 -4.17 14.16
C GLN A 234 -3.52 -4.72 12.77
N THR A 235 -4.54 -4.17 12.13
CA THR A 235 -4.94 -4.54 10.76
C THR A 235 -3.99 -3.98 9.68
N GLY A 236 -2.99 -3.17 10.07
CA GLY A 236 -2.07 -2.49 9.16
C GLY A 236 -2.66 -1.20 8.61
N SER A 237 -1.88 -0.52 7.77
CA SER A 237 -2.35 0.69 7.06
C SER A 237 -3.60 0.37 6.25
N LYS A 238 -4.67 1.13 6.47
CA LYS A 238 -5.92 0.90 5.73
C LYS A 238 -5.84 1.37 4.29
N GLY A 239 -4.84 2.19 3.91
CA GLY A 239 -4.67 2.72 2.55
C GLY A 239 -5.97 3.29 1.94
N ALA A 240 -6.93 3.64 2.79
CA ALA A 240 -8.31 3.81 2.40
C ALA A 240 -8.46 5.22 1.88
N GLY A 241 -8.44 5.35 0.55
CA GLY A 241 -8.63 6.61 -0.15
C GLY A 241 -7.45 7.05 -1.02
N GLU A 242 -6.22 6.57 -0.79
CA GLU A 242 -5.04 6.99 -1.57
C GLU A 242 -5.23 6.73 -3.08
N GLY A 243 -5.74 5.54 -3.44
CA GLY A 243 -5.98 5.19 -4.84
C GLY A 243 -7.06 6.06 -5.50
N SER A 244 -8.16 6.32 -4.79
CA SER A 244 -9.25 7.18 -5.28
C SER A 244 -8.78 8.63 -5.43
N ALA A 245 -8.15 9.19 -4.38
CA ALA A 245 -7.61 10.53 -4.39
C ALA A 245 -6.58 10.72 -5.53
N ARG A 246 -5.70 9.73 -5.74
CA ARG A 246 -4.75 9.75 -6.85
C ARG A 246 -5.46 9.71 -8.21
N ALA A 247 -6.49 8.89 -8.38
CA ALA A 247 -7.20 8.78 -9.65
C ALA A 247 -7.82 10.12 -10.06
N GLU A 248 -8.49 10.79 -9.13
CA GLU A 248 -9.08 12.13 -9.34
C GLU A 248 -8.01 13.18 -9.67
N VAL A 249 -6.86 13.15 -8.98
CA VAL A 249 -5.74 14.06 -9.28
C VAL A 249 -5.17 13.79 -10.67
N LEU A 250 -5.06 12.53 -11.07
CA LEU A 250 -4.56 12.17 -12.41
C LEU A 250 -5.52 12.59 -13.52
N GLU A 251 -6.83 12.61 -13.29
CA GLU A 251 -7.80 13.08 -14.29
C GLU A 251 -7.57 14.56 -14.65
N ILE A 252 -7.24 15.38 -13.65
CA ILE A 252 -6.86 16.79 -13.86
C ILE A 252 -5.54 16.87 -14.64
N GLU A 253 -4.55 16.05 -14.28
CA GLU A 253 -3.26 15.99 -14.97
C GLU A 253 -3.35 15.51 -16.43
N SER A 254 -4.34 14.67 -16.75
CA SER A 254 -4.63 14.23 -18.12
C SER A 254 -5.21 15.34 -19.00
N ASN A 255 -5.80 16.38 -18.40
CA ASN A 255 -6.48 17.47 -19.11
C ASN A 255 -5.87 18.85 -18.77
N PRO A 256 -4.57 19.07 -19.03
CA PRO A 256 -3.88 20.27 -18.61
C PRO A 256 -4.49 21.53 -19.24
N GLY A 257 -4.69 22.57 -18.42
CA GLY A 257 -5.28 23.85 -18.84
C GLY A 257 -6.80 23.94 -18.74
N THR A 258 -7.47 22.87 -18.30
CA THR A 258 -8.91 22.91 -17.99
C THR A 258 -9.12 23.65 -16.67
N ALA A 259 -9.74 24.83 -16.72
CA ALA A 259 -10.02 25.61 -15.52
C ALA A 259 -11.06 24.92 -14.66
N LEU A 260 -10.73 24.68 -13.38
CA LEU A 260 -11.64 24.09 -12.41
C LEU A 260 -12.64 25.12 -11.87
N SER A 261 -13.90 24.71 -11.71
CA SER A 261 -14.91 25.44 -10.93
C SER A 261 -14.51 25.53 -9.45
N SER A 262 -15.15 26.39 -8.67
CA SER A 262 -14.82 26.54 -7.24
C SER A 262 -14.96 25.23 -6.45
N THR A 263 -16.00 24.44 -6.74
CA THR A 263 -16.22 23.12 -6.11
C THR A 263 -15.15 22.11 -6.54
N GLU A 264 -14.84 22.04 -7.84
CA GLU A 264 -13.80 21.13 -8.35
C GLU A 264 -12.41 21.49 -7.79
N ARG A 265 -12.10 22.78 -7.61
CA ARG A 265 -10.86 23.21 -6.94
C ARG A 265 -10.77 22.72 -5.51
N GLU A 266 -11.86 22.81 -4.75
CA GLU A 266 -11.90 22.34 -3.37
C GLU A 266 -11.74 20.81 -3.31
N THR A 267 -12.47 20.07 -4.15
CA THR A 267 -12.34 18.61 -4.25
C THR A 267 -10.94 18.18 -4.68
N ALA A 268 -10.34 18.84 -5.68
CA ALA A 268 -8.97 18.57 -6.10
C ALA A 268 -7.96 18.79 -4.95
N ARG A 269 -8.15 19.87 -4.17
CA ARG A 269 -7.32 20.17 -3.00
C ARG A 269 -7.50 19.13 -1.90
N GLU A 270 -8.73 18.70 -1.63
CA GLU A 270 -9.01 17.62 -0.68
C GLU A 270 -8.39 16.30 -1.14
N ASN A 271 -8.43 15.98 -2.42
CA ASN A 271 -7.78 14.79 -2.98
C ASN A 271 -6.25 14.87 -2.88
N LEU A 272 -5.64 16.03 -3.14
CA LEU A 272 -4.20 16.22 -2.92
C LEU A 272 -3.82 16.02 -1.44
N TRP A 273 -4.62 16.53 -0.49
CA TRP A 273 -4.43 16.22 0.94
C TRP A 273 -4.79 14.78 1.31
N GLY A 274 -5.67 14.12 0.56
CA GLY A 274 -5.97 12.68 0.67
C GLY A 274 -4.76 11.80 0.33
N LEU A 275 -3.74 12.37 -0.31
CA LEU A 275 -2.42 11.75 -0.52
C LEU A 275 -1.45 12.03 0.65
N PHE A 276 -1.95 12.51 1.79
CA PHE A 276 -1.22 12.67 3.04
C PHE A 276 -1.97 12.01 4.19
N SER A 277 -1.29 11.18 4.97
CA SER A 277 -1.85 10.57 6.17
C SER A 277 -1.67 11.50 7.37
N THR A 278 -2.57 12.47 7.51
CA THR A 278 -2.54 13.42 8.64
C THR A 278 -2.62 12.70 9.98
N GLU A 279 -3.42 11.62 10.08
CA GLU A 279 -3.52 10.80 11.29
C GLU A 279 -2.15 10.22 11.68
N ALA A 280 -1.45 9.60 10.73
CA ALA A 280 -0.13 9.00 11.00
C ALA A 280 0.89 10.07 11.37
N ALA A 281 0.91 11.21 10.67
CA ALA A 281 1.82 12.31 10.97
C ALA A 281 1.57 12.89 12.38
N VAL A 282 0.32 13.15 12.73
CA VAL A 282 -0.09 13.71 14.04
C VAL A 282 0.22 12.75 15.19
N ARG A 283 -0.05 11.44 15.00
CA ARG A 283 0.25 10.41 15.99
C ARG A 283 1.74 10.33 16.28
N GLU A 284 2.57 10.30 15.25
CA GLU A 284 4.01 10.06 15.40
C GLU A 284 4.77 11.33 15.80
N ALA A 285 4.20 12.50 15.48
CA ALA A 285 4.63 13.76 16.06
C ALA A 285 4.25 13.89 17.55
N ALA A 286 3.46 12.96 18.10
CA ALA A 286 2.89 13.05 19.45
C ALA A 286 2.22 14.41 19.70
N ALA A 287 1.46 14.89 18.71
CA ALA A 287 0.89 16.23 18.74
C ALA A 287 -0.12 16.41 19.89
N ASP A 288 -0.69 15.32 20.40
CA ASP A 288 -1.55 15.31 21.60
C ASP A 288 -0.85 15.92 22.82
N ARG A 289 0.47 15.72 22.97
CA ARG A 289 1.27 16.37 24.02
C ARG A 289 1.32 17.89 23.87
N ALA A 290 1.36 18.37 22.64
CA ALA A 290 1.44 19.79 22.34
C ALA A 290 0.07 20.50 22.45
N VAL A 291 -1.01 19.81 22.08
CA VAL A 291 -2.35 20.43 21.97
C VAL A 291 -3.35 20.03 23.06
N SER A 292 -3.07 19.00 23.84
CA SER A 292 -4.01 18.43 24.83
C SER A 292 -3.38 18.25 26.23
N PRO A 293 -2.80 19.30 26.84
CA PRO A 293 -2.08 19.19 28.10
C PRO A 293 -2.92 18.61 29.25
N LYS A 294 -4.21 18.98 29.34
CA LYS A 294 -5.11 18.42 30.37
C LYS A 294 -5.36 16.92 30.19
N LYS A 295 -5.46 16.44 28.95
CA LYS A 295 -5.56 14.99 28.67
C LYS A 295 -4.29 14.30 29.12
N MET A 296 -3.11 14.88 28.86
CA MET A 296 -1.83 14.32 29.31
C MET A 296 -1.69 14.28 30.83
N GLU A 297 -2.11 15.32 31.54
CA GLU A 297 -2.15 15.34 33.02
C GLU A 297 -3.04 14.23 33.58
N LYS A 298 -4.23 14.02 32.99
CA LYS A 298 -5.13 12.93 33.38
C LYS A 298 -4.50 11.55 33.14
N ILE A 299 -3.86 11.34 32.00
CA ILE A 299 -3.13 10.10 31.69
C ILE A 299 -1.99 9.89 32.68
N SER A 300 -1.24 10.94 33.01
CA SER A 300 -0.17 10.93 34.01
C SER A 300 -0.69 10.51 35.40
N GLY A 301 -1.84 11.03 35.82
CA GLY A 301 -2.50 10.59 37.05
C GLY A 301 -2.82 9.09 37.06
N HIS A 302 -3.30 8.55 35.94
CA HIS A 302 -3.51 7.10 35.82
C HIS A 302 -2.21 6.29 35.84
N ILE A 303 -1.12 6.83 35.29
CA ILE A 303 0.21 6.19 35.39
C ILE A 303 0.65 6.15 36.85
N ASP A 304 0.46 7.22 37.62
CA ASP A 304 0.78 7.24 39.05
C ASP A 304 0.00 6.17 39.82
N GLU A 305 -1.30 6.01 39.52
CA GLU A 305 -2.11 4.95 40.11
C GLU A 305 -1.57 3.55 39.75
N LEU A 306 -1.13 3.32 38.51
CA LEU A 306 -0.53 2.05 38.09
C LEU A 306 0.83 1.77 38.72
N VAL A 307 1.69 2.78 38.81
CA VAL A 307 3.02 2.66 39.44
C VAL A 307 2.86 2.40 40.95
N ALA A 308 1.94 3.11 41.61
CA ALA A 308 1.62 2.87 43.02
C ALA A 308 1.07 1.45 43.24
N LEU A 309 0.14 1.01 42.39
CA LEU A 309 -0.41 -0.34 42.45
C LEU A 309 0.67 -1.41 42.21
N SER A 310 1.57 -1.18 41.26
CA SER A 310 2.74 -2.03 41.01
C SER A 310 3.62 -2.14 42.25
N GLY A 311 3.92 -1.00 42.91
CA GLY A 311 4.69 -0.97 44.15
C GLY A 311 4.02 -1.74 45.30
N GLU A 312 2.68 -1.65 45.43
CA GLU A 312 1.92 -2.46 46.38
C GLU A 312 2.09 -3.97 46.11
N VAL A 313 2.15 -4.39 44.84
CA VAL A 313 2.36 -5.80 44.43
C VAL A 313 3.81 -6.23 44.60
N GLU A 314 4.79 -5.40 44.25
CA GLU A 314 6.21 -5.67 44.47
C GLU A 314 6.54 -5.82 45.96
N ALA A 315 5.93 -5.00 46.83
CA ALA A 315 6.07 -5.14 48.27
C ALA A 315 5.54 -6.48 48.78
N LEU A 316 4.43 -6.99 48.18
CA LEU A 316 3.95 -8.34 48.47
C LEU A 316 4.94 -9.40 47.98
N LEU A 317 5.43 -9.31 46.74
CA LEU A 317 6.37 -10.26 46.15
C LEU A 317 7.70 -10.35 46.90
N SER A 318 8.23 -9.21 47.35
CA SER A 318 9.51 -9.12 48.05
C SER A 318 9.51 -9.98 49.32
N GLY A 319 8.38 -10.11 50.00
CA GLY A 319 8.21 -11.02 51.14
C GLY A 319 8.39 -12.51 50.79
N PHE A 320 8.13 -12.91 49.54
CA PHE A 320 8.27 -14.29 49.05
C PHE A 320 9.64 -14.55 48.39
N LEU A 321 10.32 -13.50 47.92
CA LEU A 321 11.59 -13.59 47.19
C LEU A 321 12.83 -13.40 48.07
N ALA A 322 12.66 -13.19 49.38
CA ALA A 322 13.77 -13.01 50.31
C ALA A 322 14.75 -14.22 50.30
N PRO A 323 16.08 -13.99 50.33
CA PRO A 323 17.07 -15.07 50.34
C PRO A 323 16.83 -16.06 51.49
N GLY A 324 16.71 -17.36 51.16
CA GLY A 324 16.49 -18.42 52.15
C GLY A 324 15.02 -18.70 52.51
N ALA A 325 14.04 -18.06 51.84
CA ALA A 325 12.61 -18.25 52.09
C ALA A 325 12.17 -19.73 52.01
N SER A 326 11.99 -20.37 53.17
CA SER A 326 11.36 -21.68 53.33
C SER A 326 9.83 -21.57 53.29
N ARG A 327 9.11 -22.70 53.13
CA ARG A 327 7.63 -22.75 53.27
C ARG A 327 7.12 -22.12 54.58
N VAL A 328 7.93 -22.16 55.64
CA VAL A 328 7.63 -21.52 56.93
C VAL A 328 7.67 -19.99 56.82
N GLN A 329 8.62 -19.44 56.06
CA GLN A 329 8.71 -17.99 55.83
C GLN A 329 7.63 -17.47 54.88
N VAL A 330 7.08 -18.30 53.98
CA VAL A 330 5.87 -17.93 53.23
C VAL A 330 4.70 -17.74 54.19
N ALA A 331 4.52 -18.62 55.17
CA ALA A 331 3.51 -18.47 56.23
C ALA A 331 3.76 -17.21 57.10
N THR A 332 5.03 -16.89 57.37
CA THR A 332 5.43 -15.65 58.05
C THR A 332 5.18 -14.40 57.19
N ALA A 333 5.41 -14.46 55.87
CA ALA A 333 5.22 -13.35 54.93
C ALA A 333 3.73 -13.00 54.74
N VAL A 334 2.82 -13.97 54.88
CA VAL A 334 1.38 -13.72 54.97
C VAL A 334 0.90 -13.41 56.41
N GLY A 335 1.81 -13.22 57.36
CA GLY A 335 1.49 -12.85 58.75
C GLY A 335 0.69 -13.92 59.51
N GLY A 336 0.72 -15.17 59.06
CA GLY A 336 -0.09 -16.26 59.62
C GLY A 336 -1.58 -16.24 59.24
N ASP A 337 -2.07 -15.19 58.57
CA ASP A 337 -3.47 -15.06 58.15
C ASP A 337 -3.59 -15.07 56.62
N ILE A 338 -3.69 -16.28 56.07
CA ILE A 338 -3.90 -16.53 54.64
C ILE A 338 -5.20 -15.86 54.15
N SER A 339 -6.22 -15.71 55.01
CA SER A 339 -7.48 -15.06 54.65
C SER A 339 -7.28 -13.57 54.43
N ALA A 340 -6.60 -12.89 55.37
CA ALA A 340 -6.26 -11.47 55.24
C ALA A 340 -5.35 -11.20 54.03
N PHE A 341 -4.37 -12.07 53.78
CA PHE A 341 -3.53 -11.97 52.59
C PHE A 341 -4.35 -12.10 51.29
N ASN A 342 -5.21 -13.12 51.19
CA ASN A 342 -6.07 -13.32 50.02
C ASN A 342 -7.04 -12.16 49.83
N ALA A 343 -7.61 -11.60 50.90
CA ALA A 343 -8.44 -10.40 50.84
C ALA A 343 -7.67 -9.20 50.28
N LYS A 344 -6.40 -9.03 50.67
CA LYS A 344 -5.52 -7.99 50.12
C LYS A 344 -5.24 -8.22 48.64
N VAL A 345 -4.90 -9.45 48.23
CA VAL A 345 -4.68 -9.81 46.81
C VAL A 345 -5.92 -9.53 45.96
N MET A 346 -7.12 -9.90 46.44
CA MET A 346 -8.38 -9.63 45.76
C MET A 346 -8.65 -8.13 45.62
N LYS A 347 -8.41 -7.34 46.68
CA LYS A 347 -8.55 -5.88 46.63
C LYS A 347 -7.62 -5.25 45.59
N LEU A 348 -6.38 -5.71 45.47
CA LEU A 348 -5.44 -5.24 44.45
C LEU A 348 -5.87 -5.64 43.04
N LYS A 349 -6.43 -6.85 42.90
CA LYS A 349 -6.96 -7.33 41.62
C LYS A 349 -8.17 -6.51 41.16
N ASP A 350 -9.07 -6.15 42.07
CA ASP A 350 -10.22 -5.29 41.78
C ASP A 350 -9.79 -3.88 41.38
N LYS A 351 -8.76 -3.32 42.05
CA LYS A 351 -8.12 -2.06 41.63
C LYS A 351 -7.57 -2.16 40.21
N ALA A 352 -6.81 -3.22 39.91
CA ALA A 352 -6.24 -3.45 38.58
C ALA A 352 -7.34 -3.61 37.51
N GLU A 353 -8.43 -4.29 37.82
CA GLU A 353 -9.56 -4.47 36.90
C GLU A 353 -10.28 -3.15 36.63
N LYS A 354 -10.51 -2.33 37.66
CA LYS A 354 -11.08 -0.98 37.52
C LYS A 354 -10.22 -0.10 36.63
N LEU A 355 -8.90 -0.08 36.86
CA LEU A 355 -7.95 0.67 36.02
C LEU A 355 -7.93 0.13 34.59
N SER A 356 -7.94 -1.19 34.41
CA SER A 356 -8.02 -1.84 33.10
C SER A 356 -9.25 -1.39 32.31
N GLY A 357 -10.40 -1.22 32.98
CA GLY A 357 -11.63 -0.73 32.35
C GLY A 357 -11.47 0.70 31.84
N THR A 358 -11.00 1.61 32.70
CA THR A 358 -10.76 3.03 32.37
C THR A 358 -9.72 3.21 31.28
N LEU A 359 -8.69 2.36 31.25
CA LEU A 359 -7.52 2.50 30.38
C LEU A 359 -7.58 1.64 29.13
N SER A 360 -8.65 0.86 28.95
CA SER A 360 -8.81 -0.06 27.81
C SER A 360 -8.71 0.63 26.44
N THR A 361 -9.03 1.92 26.38
CA THR A 361 -8.98 2.76 25.18
C THR A 361 -7.75 3.68 25.13
N SER A 362 -6.82 3.59 26.09
CA SER A 362 -5.60 4.39 26.04
C SER A 362 -4.82 4.09 24.77
N GLU A 363 -4.26 5.10 24.12
CA GLU A 363 -3.46 4.94 22.89
C GLU A 363 -2.09 4.30 23.21
N TYR A 364 -1.63 4.44 24.46
CA TYR A 364 -0.33 3.95 24.93
C TYR A 364 -0.37 2.48 25.36
N ALA A 365 0.31 1.61 24.60
CA ALA A 365 0.33 0.16 24.85
C ALA A 365 0.80 -0.20 26.27
N LYS A 366 1.87 0.45 26.77
CA LYS A 366 2.41 0.21 28.13
C LYS A 366 1.34 0.41 29.22
N ILE A 367 0.46 1.41 29.06
CA ILE A 367 -0.63 1.69 30.01
C ILE A 367 -1.68 0.58 29.96
N ARG A 368 -2.02 0.07 28.78
CA ARG A 368 -2.99 -1.04 28.62
C ARG A 368 -2.46 -2.38 29.16
N GLU A 369 -1.16 -2.62 29.04
CA GLU A 369 -0.54 -3.89 29.41
C GLU A 369 -0.31 -4.04 30.92
N MET A 370 0.01 -2.95 31.62
CA MET A 370 0.35 -2.99 33.03
C MET A 370 -0.74 -3.59 33.94
N PRO A 371 -2.04 -3.24 33.82
CA PRO A 371 -3.10 -3.91 34.58
C PRO A 371 -3.14 -5.43 34.35
N THR A 372 -2.86 -5.88 33.13
CA THR A 372 -2.85 -7.30 32.78
C THR A 372 -1.69 -8.01 33.45
N GLN A 373 -0.48 -7.42 33.42
CA GLN A 373 0.68 -7.97 34.11
C GLN A 373 0.48 -8.02 35.63
N ILE A 374 -0.03 -6.93 36.24
CA ILE A 374 -0.40 -6.89 37.66
C ILE A 374 -1.36 -8.02 38.01
N LYS A 375 -2.42 -8.23 37.22
CA LYS A 375 -3.38 -9.33 37.42
C LYS A 375 -2.73 -10.71 37.30
N GLN A 376 -1.86 -10.93 36.33
CA GLN A 376 -1.15 -12.19 36.15
C GLN A 376 -0.23 -12.50 37.34
N THR A 377 0.49 -11.50 37.83
CA THR A 377 1.36 -11.60 39.01
C THR A 377 0.55 -11.89 40.28
N LEU A 378 -0.57 -11.19 40.49
CA LEU A 378 -1.48 -11.43 41.61
C LEU A 378 -2.14 -12.83 41.57
N ASN A 379 -2.52 -13.31 40.38
CA ASN A 379 -3.02 -14.68 40.22
C ASN A 379 -1.94 -15.71 40.59
N THR A 380 -0.70 -15.48 40.17
CA THR A 380 0.44 -16.37 40.49
C THR A 380 0.69 -16.42 42.00
N LEU A 381 0.64 -15.27 42.68
CA LEU A 381 0.70 -15.17 44.14
C LEU A 381 -0.45 -15.92 44.84
N SER A 382 -1.68 -15.79 44.33
CA SER A 382 -2.85 -16.48 44.88
C SER A 382 -2.76 -18.00 44.72
N ASP A 383 -2.35 -18.49 43.54
CA ASP A 383 -2.22 -19.92 43.29
C ASP A 383 -1.12 -20.56 44.16
N LEU A 384 -0.04 -19.82 44.42
CA LEU A 384 1.06 -20.26 45.28
C LEU A 384 0.63 -20.35 46.75
N THR A 385 -0.19 -19.42 47.24
CA THR A 385 -0.71 -19.45 48.61
C THR A 385 -1.85 -20.44 48.82
N LEU A 386 -2.60 -20.79 47.77
CA LEU A 386 -3.61 -21.86 47.79
C LEU A 386 -3.02 -23.27 47.57
N GLY A 387 -1.70 -23.39 47.41
CA GLY A 387 -1.02 -24.67 47.19
C GLY A 387 -1.34 -25.34 45.85
N LYS A 388 -1.87 -24.59 44.88
CA LYS A 388 -2.22 -25.10 43.54
C LYS A 388 -0.99 -25.28 42.64
N THR A 389 0.12 -24.62 42.97
CA THR A 389 1.38 -24.65 42.22
C THR A 389 2.52 -25.11 43.13
N ALA A 390 3.45 -25.91 42.61
CA ALA A 390 4.64 -26.30 43.37
C ALA A 390 5.45 -25.04 43.73
N VAL A 391 5.75 -24.88 45.02
CA VAL A 391 6.41 -23.70 45.59
C VAL A 391 7.87 -23.65 45.10
N GLY A 392 8.09 -23.01 43.97
CA GLY A 392 9.41 -22.63 43.48
C GLY A 392 9.48 -21.12 43.35
N THR A 393 10.39 -20.47 44.09
CA THR A 393 10.66 -19.02 44.01
C THR A 393 10.98 -18.57 42.59
N SER A 394 11.51 -19.46 41.75
CA SER A 394 11.73 -19.25 40.31
C SER A 394 10.48 -18.86 39.53
N SER A 395 9.29 -19.29 39.96
CA SER A 395 8.01 -18.94 39.31
C SER A 395 7.59 -17.48 39.51
N LEU A 396 8.09 -16.83 40.57
CA LEU A 396 7.81 -15.42 40.89
C LEU A 396 8.90 -14.46 40.40
N MET A 397 10.12 -14.96 40.15
CA MET A 397 11.25 -14.13 39.70
C MET A 397 10.98 -13.41 38.37
N ARG A 398 10.39 -14.11 37.39
CA ARG A 398 10.08 -13.54 36.08
C ARG A 398 8.93 -12.51 36.17
N PRO A 399 7.75 -12.84 36.75
CA PRO A 399 6.70 -11.84 36.95
C PRO A 399 7.15 -10.60 37.73
N HIS A 400 8.04 -10.77 38.73
CA HIS A 400 8.62 -9.66 39.46
C HIS A 400 9.52 -8.78 38.58
N ALA A 401 10.43 -9.37 37.80
CA ALA A 401 11.29 -8.63 36.88
C ALA A 401 10.48 -7.90 35.79
N ASP A 402 9.49 -8.58 35.19
CA ASP A 402 8.62 -8.04 34.16
C ASP A 402 7.78 -6.86 34.70
N LEU A 403 7.24 -6.99 35.92
CA LEU A 403 6.48 -5.94 36.60
C LEU A 403 7.36 -4.72 36.91
N LYS A 404 8.57 -4.94 37.41
CA LYS A 404 9.53 -3.86 37.70
C LYS A 404 9.90 -3.10 36.44
N GLN A 405 10.29 -3.82 35.39
CA GLN A 405 10.65 -3.23 34.10
C GLN A 405 9.49 -2.42 33.51
N SER A 406 8.26 -2.93 33.60
CA SER A 406 7.08 -2.22 33.09
C SER A 406 6.73 -0.99 33.93
N SER A 407 6.91 -1.06 35.26
CA SER A 407 6.76 0.08 36.18
C SER A 407 7.78 1.20 35.87
N ASP A 408 9.05 0.85 35.67
CA ASP A 408 10.09 1.82 35.29
C ASP A 408 9.80 2.42 33.91
N GLY A 409 9.40 1.60 32.94
CA GLY A 409 8.97 2.07 31.62
C GLY A 409 7.72 2.96 31.63
N LEU A 410 6.84 2.82 32.64
CA LEU A 410 5.71 3.73 32.87
C LEU A 410 6.16 5.07 33.48
N LYS A 411 7.14 5.07 34.39
CA LYS A 411 7.71 6.33 34.93
C LYS A 411 8.40 7.13 33.84
N GLU A 412 9.14 6.46 32.96
CA GLU A 412 9.74 7.09 31.77
C GLU A 412 8.65 7.68 30.86
N LEU A 413 7.60 6.91 30.58
CA LEU A 413 6.46 7.39 29.79
C LEU A 413 5.80 8.60 30.45
N LYS A 414 5.58 8.58 31.76
CA LYS A 414 5.03 9.73 32.51
C LYS A 414 5.90 10.96 32.29
N ASN A 415 7.19 10.85 32.55
CA ASN A 415 8.13 11.97 32.41
C ASN A 415 8.13 12.54 30.98
N TRP A 416 7.94 11.69 29.98
CA TRP A 416 7.78 12.11 28.59
C TRP A 416 6.43 12.82 28.35
N LEU A 417 5.32 12.28 28.86
CA LEU A 417 3.97 12.86 28.68
C LEU A 417 3.79 14.23 29.36
N VAL A 418 4.26 14.38 30.60
CA VAL A 418 4.19 15.63 31.36
C VAL A 418 5.49 16.44 31.32
N GLY A 419 6.31 16.19 30.30
CA GLY A 419 7.48 17.01 30.03
C GLY A 419 7.10 18.46 29.73
N ASP A 420 8.11 19.29 29.53
CA ASP A 420 7.91 20.69 29.15
C ASP A 420 7.05 20.81 27.87
N ALA A 421 5.90 21.49 27.99
CA ALA A 421 4.94 21.67 26.91
C ALA A 421 5.55 22.42 25.72
N ASP A 422 6.53 23.30 25.95
CA ASP A 422 7.22 24.01 24.88
C ASP A 422 8.16 23.08 24.11
N ASN A 423 8.84 22.16 24.80
CA ASN A 423 9.64 21.11 24.14
C ASN A 423 8.76 20.14 23.35
N ALA A 424 7.63 19.71 23.91
CA ALA A 424 6.68 18.88 23.18
C ALA A 424 6.18 19.60 21.91
N ARG A 425 5.85 20.88 22.01
CA ARG A 425 5.44 21.69 20.85
C ARG A 425 6.57 21.82 19.82
N GLU A 426 7.80 22.01 20.25
CA GLU A 426 8.97 22.10 19.37
C GLU A 426 9.22 20.80 18.60
N GLU A 427 9.22 19.66 19.30
CA GLU A 427 9.40 18.33 18.71
C GLU A 427 8.27 18.02 17.71
N SER A 428 7.01 18.18 18.14
CA SER A 428 5.85 17.95 17.28
C SER A 428 5.88 18.86 16.05
N ALA A 429 6.21 20.14 16.23
CA ALA A 429 6.25 21.09 15.13
C ALA A 429 7.36 20.75 14.13
N LEU A 430 8.53 20.30 14.59
CA LEU A 430 9.62 19.87 13.72
C LEU A 430 9.22 18.69 12.84
N ILE A 431 8.61 17.67 13.43
CA ILE A 431 8.14 16.48 12.70
C ILE A 431 7.07 16.88 11.68
N LEU A 432 6.02 17.59 12.13
CA LEU A 432 4.90 17.98 11.27
C LEU A 432 5.33 18.92 10.13
N ALA A 433 6.14 19.94 10.42
CA ALA A 433 6.63 20.87 9.41
C ALA A 433 7.40 20.15 8.31
N ARG A 434 8.25 19.19 8.68
CA ARG A 434 9.03 18.42 7.70
C ARG A 434 8.14 17.50 6.85
N LEU A 435 7.22 16.76 7.48
CA LEU A 435 6.33 15.85 6.77
C LEU A 435 5.37 16.58 5.81
N LEU A 436 4.82 17.71 6.24
CA LEU A 436 3.95 18.55 5.41
C LEU A 436 4.73 19.14 4.23
N TYR A 437 5.94 19.63 4.46
CA TYR A 437 6.83 20.14 3.41
C TYR A 437 7.19 19.05 2.38
N ASP A 438 7.58 17.85 2.86
CA ASP A 438 7.96 16.74 1.99
C ASP A 438 6.75 16.29 1.14
N HIS A 439 5.55 16.25 1.72
CA HIS A 439 4.30 15.97 0.99
C HIS A 439 4.01 17.04 -0.07
N GLN A 440 3.99 18.32 0.32
CA GLN A 440 3.74 19.42 -0.61
C GLN A 440 4.75 19.44 -1.77
N THR A 441 6.02 19.16 -1.48
CA THR A 441 7.07 19.04 -2.50
C THR A 441 6.81 17.88 -3.43
N ALA A 442 6.50 16.69 -2.90
CA ALA A 442 6.24 15.50 -3.71
C ALA A 442 5.04 15.68 -4.64
N VAL A 443 3.92 16.22 -4.15
CA VAL A 443 2.72 16.45 -5.00
C VAL A 443 2.90 17.60 -5.97
N ALA A 444 3.65 18.65 -5.63
CA ALA A 444 3.97 19.73 -6.56
C ALA A 444 4.88 19.28 -7.71
N GLU A 445 5.78 18.32 -7.44
CA GLU A 445 6.59 17.69 -8.48
C GLU A 445 5.79 16.65 -9.29
N ALA A 446 4.94 15.86 -8.63
CA ALA A 446 4.18 14.78 -9.27
C ALA A 446 2.97 15.28 -10.09
N TYR A 447 2.22 16.25 -9.57
CA TYR A 447 0.94 16.70 -10.11
C TYR A 447 0.89 18.24 -10.21
N PRO A 448 1.74 18.85 -11.05
CA PRO A 448 1.88 20.30 -11.09
C PRO A 448 0.60 21.01 -11.58
N ASN A 449 -0.19 20.42 -12.46
CA ASN A 449 -1.42 21.03 -12.96
C ASN A 449 -2.50 21.02 -11.88
N ALA A 450 -2.74 19.88 -11.23
CA ALA A 450 -3.67 19.76 -10.12
C ALA A 450 -3.30 20.71 -8.97
N VAL A 451 -2.01 20.81 -8.63
CA VAL A 451 -1.54 21.74 -7.60
C VAL A 451 -1.78 23.20 -7.99
N LYS A 452 -1.56 23.56 -9.24
CA LYS A 452 -1.77 24.92 -9.75
C LYS A 452 -3.25 25.28 -9.82
N GLU A 453 -4.07 24.45 -10.47
CA GLU A 453 -5.49 24.73 -10.71
C GLU A 453 -6.32 24.69 -9.42
N SER A 454 -5.95 23.86 -8.44
CA SER A 454 -6.59 23.82 -7.12
C SER A 454 -6.07 24.85 -6.13
N GLU A 455 -5.04 25.62 -6.51
CA GLU A 455 -4.34 26.54 -5.62
C GLU A 455 -3.88 25.82 -4.33
N PHE A 456 -3.30 24.63 -4.46
CA PHE A 456 -2.99 23.77 -3.31
C PHE A 456 -1.92 24.38 -2.38
N LEU A 457 -0.98 25.15 -2.94
CA LEU A 457 0.11 25.80 -2.20
C LEU A 457 -0.24 27.21 -1.72
N THR A 458 -1.37 27.78 -2.12
CA THR A 458 -1.76 29.18 -1.82
C THR A 458 -3.26 29.27 -1.68
N PHE A 459 -3.81 29.81 -0.60
CA PHE A 459 -5.27 30.01 -0.53
C PHE A 459 -5.65 31.38 -1.11
N ASP A 460 -6.76 31.46 -1.86
CA ASP A 460 -7.28 32.70 -2.47
C ASP A 460 -7.41 33.85 -1.46
N ALA A 461 -6.92 35.03 -1.86
CA ALA A 461 -6.75 36.24 -1.05
C ALA A 461 -8.07 36.98 -0.73
N ALA A 462 -9.22 36.45 -1.18
CA ALA A 462 -10.54 37.00 -0.88
C ALA A 462 -10.96 36.79 0.59
N ASP A 463 -10.41 35.78 1.27
CA ASP A 463 -10.62 35.52 2.69
C ASP A 463 -9.37 36.00 3.46
N LYS A 464 -9.43 37.20 4.03
CA LYS A 464 -8.26 37.88 4.66
C LYS A 464 -7.65 37.10 5.85
N ASP A 465 -8.38 36.11 6.36
CA ASP A 465 -7.96 35.26 7.47
C ASP A 465 -7.30 33.95 7.00
N ARG A 466 -7.11 33.75 5.68
CA ARG A 466 -6.55 32.51 5.11
C ARG A 466 -5.10 32.62 4.63
N PRO A 467 -4.38 31.49 4.60
CA PRO A 467 -2.93 31.51 4.42
C PRO A 467 -2.48 31.83 2.99
N THR A 468 -1.49 32.72 2.87
CA THR A 468 -1.01 33.27 1.59
C THR A 468 0.15 32.48 0.95
N ASP A 469 0.63 31.41 1.59
CA ASP A 469 1.77 30.61 1.12
C ASP A 469 1.66 29.12 1.50
N ALA A 470 2.63 28.32 1.05
CA ALA A 470 2.65 26.87 1.23
C ALA A 470 2.64 26.46 2.72
N ALA A 471 3.41 27.17 3.55
CA ALA A 471 3.48 26.92 4.99
C ALA A 471 2.12 27.17 5.64
N GLY A 472 1.47 28.26 5.26
CA GLY A 472 0.14 28.57 5.72
C GLY A 472 -0.91 27.54 5.27
N ALA A 473 -0.88 27.10 4.00
CA ALA A 473 -1.79 26.08 3.50
C ALA A 473 -1.66 24.76 4.28
N ALA A 474 -0.43 24.36 4.58
CA ALA A 474 -0.13 23.18 5.42
C ALA A 474 -0.71 23.32 6.84
N VAL A 475 -0.51 24.48 7.47
CA VAL A 475 -1.04 24.74 8.82
C VAL A 475 -2.57 24.83 8.83
N GLY A 476 -3.18 25.42 7.80
CA GLY A 476 -4.64 25.47 7.67
C GLY A 476 -5.27 24.08 7.59
N MET A 477 -4.65 23.15 6.86
CA MET A 477 -5.06 21.74 6.85
C MET A 477 -4.89 21.10 8.23
N LEU A 478 -3.71 21.25 8.85
CA LEU A 478 -3.40 20.67 10.16
C LEU A 478 -4.39 21.14 11.24
N LYS A 479 -4.66 22.44 11.33
CA LYS A 479 -5.60 23.01 12.31
C LYS A 479 -7.02 22.46 12.12
N ARG A 480 -7.50 22.35 10.88
CA ARG A 480 -8.81 21.74 10.58
C ARG A 480 -8.87 20.29 11.05
N TYR A 481 -7.82 19.52 10.84
CA TYR A 481 -7.74 18.14 11.31
C TYR A 481 -7.78 18.05 12.85
N LEU A 482 -6.91 18.81 13.52
CA LEU A 482 -6.80 18.79 14.99
C LEU A 482 -8.10 19.26 15.68
N ALA A 483 -8.78 20.26 15.13
CA ALA A 483 -10.05 20.75 15.65
C ALA A 483 -11.22 19.77 15.42
N ALA A 484 -11.17 18.97 14.35
CA ALA A 484 -12.21 17.99 14.04
C ALA A 484 -12.09 16.70 14.87
N ASP A 485 -10.89 16.36 15.35
CA ASP A 485 -10.64 15.15 16.13
C ASP A 485 -11.11 15.28 17.59
N LYS A 486 -12.36 14.85 17.82
CA LYS A 486 -12.96 14.83 19.16
C LYS A 486 -12.24 13.92 20.15
N GLY A 487 -11.44 12.95 19.70
CA GLY A 487 -10.66 12.06 20.57
C GLY A 487 -9.40 12.69 21.14
N MET A 488 -8.95 13.80 20.55
CA MET A 488 -7.75 14.50 20.98
C MET A 488 -7.99 15.33 22.23
N GLU A 489 -9.20 15.91 22.39
CA GLU A 489 -9.49 16.92 23.42
C GLU A 489 -8.55 18.14 23.30
N ALA A 490 -8.21 18.51 22.06
CA ALA A 490 -7.29 19.60 21.76
C ALA A 490 -7.84 20.97 22.16
N GLU A 491 -6.98 21.84 22.68
CA GLU A 491 -7.31 23.20 23.08
C GLU A 491 -6.99 24.19 21.95
N ASP A 492 -7.93 25.08 21.60
CA ASP A 492 -7.79 25.99 20.45
C ASP A 492 -6.50 26.84 20.50
N ASP A 493 -6.17 27.45 21.65
CA ASP A 493 -4.91 28.20 21.84
C ASP A 493 -3.65 27.34 21.62
N ALA A 494 -3.72 26.06 22.02
CA ALA A 494 -2.60 25.15 21.85
C ALA A 494 -2.44 24.69 20.39
N ILE A 495 -3.56 24.49 19.67
CA ILE A 495 -3.58 24.26 18.22
C ILE A 495 -2.97 25.46 17.49
N GLU A 496 -3.36 26.68 17.87
CA GLU A 496 -2.84 27.92 17.28
C GLU A 496 -1.32 28.03 17.44
N LYS A 497 -0.81 27.88 18.67
CA LYS A 497 0.63 27.91 18.96
C LYS A 497 1.43 26.83 18.24
N LEU A 498 0.89 25.61 18.16
CA LEU A 498 1.52 24.54 17.38
C LEU A 498 1.56 24.92 15.90
N GLY A 499 0.45 25.42 15.35
CA GLY A 499 0.35 25.87 13.97
C GLY A 499 1.34 26.98 13.63
N GLU A 500 1.48 28.00 14.47
CA GLU A 500 2.47 29.07 14.31
C GLU A 500 3.90 28.51 14.26
N ARG A 501 4.22 27.56 15.14
CA ARG A 501 5.55 26.96 15.17
C ARG A 501 5.82 26.09 13.95
N VAL A 502 4.82 25.32 13.50
CA VAL A 502 4.88 24.53 12.27
C VAL A 502 5.11 25.44 11.07
N ALA A 503 4.37 26.55 10.94
CA ALA A 503 4.55 27.52 9.85
C ALA A 503 5.98 28.09 9.85
N ALA A 504 6.47 28.50 11.02
CA ALA A 504 7.81 29.07 11.16
C ALA A 504 8.90 28.07 10.72
N LEU A 505 8.83 26.82 11.19
CA LEU A 505 9.79 25.78 10.81
C LEU A 505 9.67 25.40 9.33
N HIS A 506 8.45 25.26 8.82
CA HIS A 506 8.20 24.96 7.41
C HIS A 506 8.80 26.02 6.49
N ALA A 507 8.68 27.30 6.83
CA ALA A 507 9.25 28.40 6.06
C ALA A 507 10.79 28.38 5.99
N THR A 508 11.46 27.69 6.93
CA THR A 508 12.92 27.49 6.89
C THR A 508 13.36 26.32 6.00
N LEU A 509 12.43 25.45 5.59
CA LEU A 509 12.71 24.35 4.69
C LEU A 509 12.79 24.88 3.25
N GLY A 510 13.92 24.61 2.60
CA GLY A 510 14.24 25.13 1.28
C GLY A 510 14.67 24.02 0.32
N PRO A 511 14.40 24.18 -0.99
CA PRO A 511 13.66 25.28 -1.62
C PRO A 511 12.15 25.22 -1.33
N ARG A 512 11.44 26.37 -1.41
CA ARG A 512 9.98 26.36 -1.23
C ARG A 512 9.30 25.44 -2.25
N PRO A 513 8.25 24.68 -1.87
CA PRO A 513 7.50 23.87 -2.82
C PRO A 513 6.93 24.75 -3.94
N THR A 514 7.17 24.34 -5.18
CA THR A 514 6.62 25.00 -6.37
C THR A 514 6.21 23.92 -7.37
N PRO A 515 5.09 24.10 -8.11
CA PRO A 515 4.70 23.16 -9.15
C PRO A 515 5.84 22.98 -10.16
N ALA A 516 6.15 21.74 -10.53
CA ALA A 516 7.12 21.48 -11.59
C ALA A 516 6.66 22.12 -12.91
N ALA A 517 7.58 22.78 -13.61
CA ALA A 517 7.28 23.36 -14.91
C ALA A 517 7.09 22.27 -15.97
N ASP A 518 6.07 22.44 -16.82
CA ASP A 518 5.90 21.72 -18.09
C ASP A 518 5.83 20.18 -18.00
N SER A 519 5.50 19.62 -16.84
CA SER A 519 5.34 18.17 -16.74
C SER A 519 4.06 17.73 -17.44
N LYS A 520 4.22 16.82 -18.40
CA LYS A 520 3.12 16.19 -19.15
C LYS A 520 3.14 14.68 -18.98
N TRP A 521 3.79 14.17 -17.93
CA TRP A 521 4.00 12.73 -17.80
C TRP A 521 2.68 11.97 -17.77
N VAL A 522 1.61 12.51 -17.18
CA VAL A 522 0.28 11.87 -17.19
C VAL A 522 -0.40 12.02 -18.55
N ALA A 523 -0.46 13.25 -19.08
CA ALA A 523 -1.14 13.54 -20.35
C ALA A 523 -0.50 12.83 -21.55
N ASP A 524 0.83 12.73 -21.56
CA ASP A 524 1.60 12.13 -22.65
C ASP A 524 1.93 10.66 -22.42
N SER A 525 1.87 10.15 -21.17
CA SER A 525 2.02 8.72 -20.98
C SER A 525 0.84 8.05 -21.66
N SER A 526 1.12 7.31 -22.74
CA SER A 526 0.15 6.34 -23.21
C SER A 526 -0.22 5.49 -21.99
N THR A 527 -1.51 5.25 -21.80
CA THR A 527 -2.10 4.45 -20.71
C THR A 527 -1.60 3.00 -20.67
N GLU A 528 -0.60 2.66 -21.49
CA GLU A 528 0.12 1.40 -21.46
C GLU A 528 0.98 1.29 -20.20
N SER A 529 0.31 1.06 -19.06
CA SER A 529 0.99 0.70 -17.83
C SER A 529 1.65 -0.69 -17.93
N LEU A 530 1.28 -1.49 -18.94
CA LEU A 530 1.86 -2.81 -19.19
C LEU A 530 3.22 -2.71 -19.88
N VAL A 531 4.23 -3.12 -19.15
CA VAL A 531 5.60 -3.25 -19.65
C VAL A 531 6.04 -4.71 -19.57
N VAL A 532 6.70 -5.15 -20.64
CA VAL A 532 7.29 -6.48 -20.75
C VAL A 532 8.72 -6.35 -21.24
N SER A 533 9.66 -6.96 -20.52
CA SER A 533 11.07 -6.97 -20.90
C SER A 533 11.78 -8.20 -20.31
N PHE A 534 12.90 -8.58 -20.90
CA PHE A 534 13.84 -9.53 -20.28
C PHE A 534 14.97 -8.79 -19.56
N ARG A 535 15.30 -9.21 -18.33
CA ARG A 535 16.52 -8.82 -17.60
C ARG A 535 17.42 -10.04 -17.52
N GLY A 536 18.36 -10.15 -18.46
CA GLY A 536 19.06 -11.42 -18.70
C GLY A 536 18.07 -12.45 -19.24
N ASP A 537 17.95 -13.59 -18.54
CA ASP A 537 16.97 -14.64 -18.87
C ASP A 537 15.65 -14.51 -18.07
N GLU A 538 15.57 -13.54 -17.15
CA GLU A 538 14.37 -13.34 -16.33
C GLU A 538 13.34 -12.47 -17.05
N LEU A 539 12.13 -12.99 -17.24
CA LEU A 539 11.00 -12.22 -17.75
C LEU A 539 10.43 -11.30 -16.66
N VAL A 540 10.50 -10.00 -16.93
CA VAL A 540 9.94 -8.94 -16.11
C VAL A 540 8.68 -8.40 -16.77
N ILE A 541 7.55 -8.54 -16.08
CA ILE A 541 6.25 -7.99 -16.48
C ILE A 541 5.80 -7.05 -15.37
N VAL A 542 5.51 -5.81 -15.73
CA VAL A 542 5.16 -4.73 -14.81
C VAL A 542 3.88 -4.03 -15.26
N GLY A 543 3.07 -3.59 -14.29
CA GLY A 543 1.80 -2.91 -14.52
C GLY A 543 0.69 -3.80 -15.07
N ARG A 544 -0.25 -3.20 -15.80
CA ARG A 544 -1.50 -3.82 -16.27
C ARG A 544 -1.84 -3.38 -17.69
N ALA A 545 -2.50 -4.25 -18.45
CA ALA A 545 -3.10 -3.81 -19.70
C ALA A 545 -4.17 -2.75 -19.41
N ALA A 546 -4.40 -1.84 -20.38
CA ALA A 546 -5.48 -0.86 -20.29
C ALA A 546 -6.83 -1.57 -20.12
N ALA A 547 -7.75 -0.97 -19.36
CA ALA A 547 -9.10 -1.51 -19.21
C ALA A 547 -9.81 -1.60 -20.57
N PRO A 548 -10.72 -2.58 -20.76
CA PRO A 548 -11.54 -2.62 -21.96
C PRO A 548 -12.36 -1.35 -22.12
N TYR A 549 -12.65 -0.95 -23.36
CA TYR A 549 -13.58 0.13 -23.63
C TYR A 549 -14.95 -0.16 -23.02
N GLY A 550 -15.59 0.88 -22.46
CA GLY A 550 -16.85 0.76 -21.72
C GLY A 550 -16.71 0.24 -20.28
N VAL A 551 -15.50 0.21 -19.72
CA VAL A 551 -15.26 -0.06 -18.29
C VAL A 551 -14.70 1.19 -17.63
N ALA A 552 -15.33 1.67 -16.55
CA ALA A 552 -14.81 2.81 -15.80
C ALA A 552 -13.50 2.48 -15.05
N GLY A 553 -12.54 3.41 -15.08
CA GLY A 553 -11.25 3.28 -14.41
C GLY A 553 -10.44 2.07 -14.90
N MET A 554 -9.97 1.23 -13.97
CA MET A 554 -9.22 0.00 -14.30
C MET A 554 -10.08 -1.27 -14.34
N GLY A 555 -11.35 -1.19 -13.92
CA GLY A 555 -12.23 -2.33 -13.70
C GLY A 555 -11.79 -3.30 -12.60
N SER A 556 -12.57 -4.37 -12.41
CA SER A 556 -12.20 -5.54 -11.63
C SER A 556 -11.91 -6.74 -12.53
N HIS A 557 -10.75 -7.39 -12.34
CA HIS A 557 -10.44 -8.61 -13.07
C HIS A 557 -11.19 -9.78 -12.44
N THR A 558 -11.92 -10.54 -13.27
CA THR A 558 -12.61 -11.74 -12.79
C THR A 558 -11.61 -12.81 -12.42
N THR A 559 -10.54 -12.98 -13.20
CA THR A 559 -9.34 -13.76 -12.86
C THR A 559 -8.25 -12.80 -12.43
N ALA A 560 -7.64 -12.99 -11.26
CA ALA A 560 -6.61 -12.07 -10.77
C ALA A 560 -5.48 -11.85 -11.78
N TRP A 561 -5.12 -10.59 -12.07
CA TRP A 561 -4.07 -10.26 -13.05
C TRP A 561 -2.72 -10.92 -12.75
N VAL A 562 -2.38 -11.09 -11.47
CA VAL A 562 -1.15 -11.80 -11.08
C VAL A 562 -1.15 -13.25 -11.57
N ASP A 563 -2.32 -13.88 -11.66
CA ASP A 563 -2.47 -15.25 -12.12
C ASP A 563 -2.23 -15.38 -13.63
N GLU A 564 -2.69 -14.39 -14.41
CA GLU A 564 -2.41 -14.28 -15.85
C GLU A 564 -0.90 -14.04 -16.09
N VAL A 565 -0.29 -13.11 -15.35
CA VAL A 565 1.16 -12.82 -15.46
C VAL A 565 2.00 -14.05 -15.09
N ASP A 566 1.64 -14.76 -14.02
CA ASP A 566 2.37 -15.97 -13.59
C ASP A 566 2.20 -17.12 -14.60
N ALA A 567 1.02 -17.25 -15.22
CA ALA A 567 0.81 -18.23 -16.29
C ALA A 567 1.72 -17.93 -17.49
N VAL A 568 1.84 -16.67 -17.90
CA VAL A 568 2.75 -16.23 -18.97
C VAL A 568 4.21 -16.50 -18.61
N LYS A 569 4.65 -16.13 -17.39
CA LYS A 569 6.03 -16.40 -16.94
C LYS A 569 6.38 -17.87 -17.02
N ARG A 570 5.44 -18.76 -16.66
CA ARG A 570 5.64 -20.21 -16.75
C ARG A 570 5.61 -20.72 -18.18
N LEU A 571 4.75 -20.16 -19.03
CA LEU A 571 4.74 -20.46 -20.46
C LEU A 571 6.13 -20.16 -21.05
N VAL A 572 6.64 -18.95 -20.83
CA VAL A 572 7.95 -18.49 -21.29
C VAL A 572 9.09 -19.32 -20.71
N ALA A 573 9.05 -19.66 -19.43
CA ALA A 573 10.07 -20.50 -18.80
C ALA A 573 10.11 -21.94 -19.35
N LYS A 574 9.00 -22.44 -19.91
CA LYS A 574 8.92 -23.75 -20.59
C LYS A 574 9.33 -23.67 -22.06
N SER A 575 9.35 -22.47 -22.66
CA SER A 575 9.71 -22.23 -24.04
C SER A 575 11.21 -21.98 -24.21
N LYS A 576 11.77 -22.35 -25.36
CA LYS A 576 13.06 -21.78 -25.78
C LYS A 576 12.84 -20.33 -26.23
N LYS A 577 13.82 -19.44 -26.03
CA LYS A 577 13.69 -18.00 -26.34
C LYS A 577 13.18 -17.72 -27.77
N GLY A 578 13.66 -18.47 -28.77
CA GLY A 578 13.22 -18.36 -30.17
C GLY A 578 11.85 -18.98 -30.50
N GLU A 579 11.19 -19.64 -29.54
CA GLU A 579 9.89 -20.29 -29.69
C GLU A 579 8.75 -19.56 -28.96
N ILE A 580 9.09 -18.57 -28.10
CA ILE A 580 8.13 -17.85 -27.26
C ILE A 580 7.00 -17.24 -28.11
N THR A 581 7.34 -16.49 -29.15
CA THR A 581 6.35 -15.81 -30.01
C THR A 581 5.38 -16.80 -30.65
N LYS A 582 5.89 -17.91 -31.19
CA LYS A 582 5.07 -18.98 -31.79
C LYS A 582 4.17 -19.67 -30.77
N GLN A 583 4.68 -19.90 -29.56
CA GLN A 583 3.91 -20.55 -28.51
C GLN A 583 2.77 -19.65 -28.01
N ILE A 584 3.03 -18.35 -27.87
CA ILE A 584 2.02 -17.37 -27.50
C ILE A 584 0.96 -17.21 -28.59
N ALA A 585 1.36 -17.10 -29.86
CA ALA A 585 0.45 -17.08 -31.00
C ALA A 585 -0.47 -18.32 -31.02
N LYS A 586 0.06 -19.49 -30.70
CA LYS A 586 -0.73 -20.72 -30.58
C LYS A 586 -1.78 -20.66 -29.46
N GLU A 587 -1.44 -20.09 -28.30
CA GLU A 587 -2.40 -19.89 -27.21
C GLU A 587 -3.51 -18.90 -27.62
N VAL A 588 -3.18 -17.80 -28.31
CA VAL A 588 -4.19 -16.87 -28.86
C VAL A 588 -5.11 -17.57 -29.85
N ALA A 589 -4.57 -18.34 -30.80
CA ALA A 589 -5.38 -19.08 -31.76
C ALA A 589 -6.35 -20.07 -31.07
N ALA A 590 -5.94 -20.66 -29.94
CA ALA A 590 -6.81 -21.51 -29.13
C ALA A 590 -7.89 -20.70 -28.39
N ASP A 591 -7.53 -19.57 -27.79
CA ASP A 591 -8.44 -18.68 -27.06
C ASP A 591 -9.49 -18.03 -27.97
N LEU A 592 -9.12 -17.68 -29.21
CA LEU A 592 -10.05 -17.17 -30.24
C LEU A 592 -11.15 -18.20 -30.60
N LYS A 593 -10.84 -19.49 -30.45
CA LYS A 593 -11.79 -20.60 -30.61
C LYS A 593 -12.45 -21.02 -29.28
N GLY A 594 -12.02 -20.41 -28.18
CA GLY A 594 -12.41 -20.75 -26.82
C GLY A 594 -13.79 -20.24 -26.42
N ALA A 595 -14.31 -20.82 -25.34
CA ALA A 595 -15.61 -20.47 -24.78
C ALA A 595 -15.74 -18.99 -24.36
N PRO A 596 -14.71 -18.29 -23.82
CA PRO A 596 -14.83 -16.88 -23.48
C PRO A 596 -15.24 -16.01 -24.67
N LEU A 597 -14.58 -16.17 -25.82
CA LEU A 597 -14.92 -15.37 -27.00
C LEU A 597 -16.18 -15.89 -27.69
N ARG A 598 -16.25 -17.19 -27.98
CA ARG A 598 -17.37 -17.80 -28.73
C ARG A 598 -18.69 -17.84 -27.96
N GLY A 599 -18.66 -17.82 -26.64
CA GLY A 599 -19.84 -17.95 -25.79
C GLY A 599 -20.32 -16.65 -25.17
N LEU A 600 -19.42 -15.67 -24.95
CA LEU A 600 -19.71 -14.47 -24.17
C LEU A 600 -19.57 -13.15 -24.93
N ALA A 601 -18.97 -13.11 -26.13
CA ALA A 601 -18.76 -11.85 -26.87
C ALA A 601 -20.06 -11.06 -27.09
N SER A 602 -21.10 -11.74 -27.56
CA SER A 602 -22.45 -11.18 -27.73
C SER A 602 -23.22 -10.95 -26.43
N LEU A 603 -22.65 -11.34 -25.29
CA LEU A 603 -23.25 -11.12 -23.97
C LEU A 603 -22.57 -9.96 -23.22
N LEU A 604 -21.59 -9.28 -23.80
CA LEU A 604 -21.00 -8.09 -23.18
C LEU A 604 -22.07 -7.02 -22.87
N PRO A 605 -21.90 -6.24 -21.78
CA PRO A 605 -22.72 -5.05 -21.52
C PRO A 605 -22.77 -4.10 -22.71
N ALA A 606 -23.88 -3.38 -22.87
CA ALA A 606 -24.11 -2.51 -24.03
C ALA A 606 -23.00 -1.44 -24.18
N GLU A 607 -22.59 -0.81 -23.08
CA GLU A 607 -21.51 0.19 -23.08
C GLU A 607 -20.16 -0.36 -23.57
N GLN A 608 -19.87 -1.64 -23.29
CA GLN A 608 -18.63 -2.30 -23.75
C GLN A 608 -18.70 -2.68 -25.23
N LEU A 609 -19.90 -3.03 -25.73
CA LEU A 609 -20.14 -3.25 -27.16
C LEU A 609 -20.01 -1.94 -27.94
N ASP A 610 -20.71 -0.89 -27.52
CA ASP A 610 -20.67 0.44 -28.13
C ASP A 610 -19.28 1.08 -28.05
N GLY A 611 -18.54 0.83 -26.96
CA GLY A 611 -17.17 1.27 -26.80
C GLY A 611 -16.16 0.57 -27.73
N GLY A 612 -16.56 -0.47 -28.46
CA GLY A 612 -15.69 -1.15 -29.42
C GLY A 612 -14.73 -2.16 -28.79
N GLN A 613 -15.07 -2.75 -27.63
CA GLN A 613 -14.21 -3.76 -26.98
C GLN A 613 -13.91 -4.94 -27.90
N LEU A 614 -14.88 -5.42 -28.68
CA LEU A 614 -14.68 -6.58 -29.56
C LEU A 614 -13.64 -6.29 -30.65
N SER A 615 -13.67 -5.11 -31.26
CA SER A 615 -12.65 -4.68 -32.22
C SER A 615 -11.28 -4.62 -31.56
N ALA A 616 -11.20 -4.12 -30.31
CA ALA A 616 -9.96 -4.12 -29.54
C ALA A 616 -9.42 -5.53 -29.25
N VAL A 617 -10.29 -6.52 -28.98
CA VAL A 617 -9.89 -7.92 -28.80
C VAL A 617 -9.20 -8.45 -30.05
N PHE A 618 -9.81 -8.25 -31.23
CA PHE A 618 -9.25 -8.75 -32.49
C PHE A 618 -7.98 -8.01 -32.91
N ASN A 619 -7.91 -6.70 -32.68
CA ASN A 619 -6.66 -5.92 -32.85
C ASN A 619 -5.54 -6.45 -31.96
N ALA A 620 -5.82 -6.72 -30.67
CA ALA A 620 -4.83 -7.30 -29.77
C ALA A 620 -4.39 -8.70 -30.20
N ALA A 621 -5.31 -9.53 -30.72
CA ALA A 621 -4.99 -10.84 -31.27
C ALA A 621 -4.10 -10.74 -32.53
N ALA A 622 -4.45 -9.87 -33.47
CA ALA A 622 -3.64 -9.61 -34.68
C ALA A 622 -2.25 -9.09 -34.32
N ASN A 623 -2.14 -8.20 -33.32
CA ASN A 623 -0.86 -7.73 -32.78
C ASN A 623 0.00 -8.86 -32.21
N VAL A 624 -0.60 -9.88 -31.57
CA VAL A 624 0.15 -11.07 -31.14
C VAL A 624 0.70 -11.85 -32.32
N MET A 625 -0.10 -12.04 -33.37
CA MET A 625 0.30 -12.77 -34.56
C MET A 625 1.39 -12.02 -35.37
N ALA A 626 1.34 -10.69 -35.35
CA ALA A 626 2.28 -9.80 -36.02
C ALA A 626 3.59 -9.56 -35.25
N ALA A 627 3.62 -9.88 -33.95
CA ALA A 627 4.73 -9.55 -33.05
C ALA A 627 6.06 -10.16 -33.52
N ARG A 628 7.10 -9.33 -33.57
CA ARG A 628 8.44 -9.70 -34.08
C ARG A 628 9.40 -10.08 -32.95
N SER A 629 9.09 -9.68 -31.72
CA SER A 629 9.87 -10.01 -30.53
C SER A 629 9.04 -10.76 -29.46
N PRO A 630 9.69 -11.55 -28.59
CA PRO A 630 9.04 -12.13 -27.41
C PRO A 630 8.33 -11.09 -26.55
N GLU A 631 8.95 -9.93 -26.31
CA GLU A 631 8.41 -8.84 -25.51
C GLU A 631 7.11 -8.27 -26.10
N GLU A 632 7.10 -7.97 -27.40
CA GLU A 632 5.90 -7.53 -28.12
C GLU A 632 4.78 -8.57 -28.04
N SER A 633 5.12 -9.85 -28.29
CA SER A 633 4.15 -10.94 -28.31
C SER A 633 3.52 -11.16 -26.94
N ILE A 634 4.32 -11.13 -25.86
CA ILE A 634 3.83 -11.24 -24.49
C ILE A 634 2.98 -10.04 -24.09
N LYS A 635 3.40 -8.81 -24.44
CA LYS A 635 2.63 -7.59 -24.13
C LYS A 635 1.27 -7.63 -24.83
N ALA A 636 1.26 -7.90 -26.13
CA ALA A 636 0.04 -8.03 -26.91
C ALA A 636 -0.86 -9.17 -26.38
N TYR A 637 -0.28 -10.30 -25.96
CA TYR A 637 -1.02 -11.42 -25.41
C TYR A 637 -1.72 -11.07 -24.10
N LEU A 638 -1.01 -10.43 -23.17
CA LEU A 638 -1.60 -9.98 -21.91
C LEU A 638 -2.69 -8.92 -22.13
N SER A 639 -2.54 -8.04 -23.12
CA SER A 639 -3.60 -7.12 -23.54
C SER A 639 -4.81 -7.87 -24.11
N PHE A 640 -4.60 -8.85 -24.99
CA PHE A 640 -5.65 -9.71 -25.54
C PHE A 640 -6.42 -10.45 -24.43
N ARG A 641 -5.70 -11.05 -23.48
CA ARG A 641 -6.27 -11.75 -22.31
C ARG A 641 -7.13 -10.81 -21.45
N ASN A 642 -6.69 -9.57 -21.25
CA ASN A 642 -7.44 -8.56 -20.50
C ASN A 642 -8.74 -8.12 -21.20
N LEU A 643 -8.73 -8.12 -22.53
CA LEU A 643 -9.87 -7.69 -23.36
C LEU A 643 -10.89 -8.80 -23.60
N LEU A 644 -10.56 -10.07 -23.33
CA LEU A 644 -11.51 -11.17 -23.48
C LEU A 644 -12.81 -10.91 -22.71
N PRO A 645 -13.98 -11.34 -23.24
CA PRO A 645 -15.26 -11.04 -22.60
C PRO A 645 -15.31 -11.43 -21.11
N TYR A 646 -15.76 -10.48 -20.29
CA TYR A 646 -15.80 -10.59 -18.82
C TYR A 646 -14.46 -10.91 -18.15
N ALA A 647 -13.31 -10.73 -18.81
CA ALA A 647 -12.01 -10.80 -18.14
C ALA A 647 -11.83 -9.66 -17.15
N THR A 648 -12.22 -8.45 -17.58
CA THR A 648 -12.30 -7.25 -16.76
C THR A 648 -13.72 -6.69 -16.87
N VAL A 649 -14.33 -6.39 -15.72
CA VAL A 649 -15.71 -5.91 -15.62
C VAL A 649 -15.77 -4.59 -14.86
N ASP A 650 -16.75 -3.75 -15.18
CA ASP A 650 -17.07 -2.62 -14.31
C ASP A 650 -17.72 -3.14 -13.03
N ALA A 651 -17.18 -2.73 -11.88
CA ALA A 651 -17.64 -3.15 -10.56
C ALA A 651 -17.80 -1.96 -9.60
N GLY A 652 -17.82 -0.72 -10.14
CA GLY A 652 -17.78 0.50 -9.34
C GLY A 652 -16.61 0.51 -8.35
N ASP A 653 -16.88 0.87 -7.09
CA ASP A 653 -15.89 1.00 -6.00
C ASP A 653 -15.13 -0.30 -5.67
N ARG A 654 -15.47 -1.45 -6.27
CA ARG A 654 -14.75 -2.72 -6.05
C ARG A 654 -13.48 -2.88 -6.88
N ALA A 655 -13.16 -1.91 -7.75
CA ALA A 655 -11.94 -1.94 -8.56
C ALA A 655 -10.69 -2.19 -7.69
N GLY A 656 -9.93 -3.25 -8.00
CA GLY A 656 -8.69 -3.61 -7.28
C GLY A 656 -8.87 -4.33 -5.93
N HIS A 657 -10.10 -4.55 -5.44
CA HIS A 657 -10.35 -5.26 -4.19
C HIS A 657 -10.29 -6.79 -4.35
N GLY A 658 -9.12 -7.40 -4.19
CA GLY A 658 -9.00 -8.87 -4.07
C GLY A 658 -7.68 -9.46 -4.57
N GLU A 659 -6.98 -8.76 -5.45
CA GLU A 659 -5.71 -9.22 -5.99
C GLU A 659 -4.60 -9.15 -4.94
N ARG A 660 -4.33 -10.27 -4.26
CA ARG A 660 -3.13 -10.44 -3.44
C ARG A 660 -2.31 -11.60 -3.98
N SER A 661 -1.02 -11.36 -4.18
CA SER A 661 -0.04 -12.45 -4.35
C SER A 661 -0.15 -13.39 -3.15
N GLY A 662 -0.42 -14.68 -3.40
CA GLY A 662 -0.57 -15.70 -2.36
C GLY A 662 -1.92 -15.72 -1.62
N GLY A 663 -2.96 -15.06 -2.14
CA GLY A 663 -4.32 -15.18 -1.62
C GLY A 663 -4.82 -16.64 -1.61
N ARG A 664 -5.76 -16.97 -0.71
CA ARG A 664 -6.41 -18.30 -0.75
C ARG A 664 -7.15 -18.43 -2.08
N LYS A 665 -7.20 -19.61 -2.71
CA LYS A 665 -7.82 -19.82 -4.04
C LYS A 665 -9.15 -19.09 -4.27
N LYS A 666 -10.01 -19.02 -3.26
CA LYS A 666 -11.31 -18.32 -3.29
C LYS A 666 -11.23 -16.79 -3.39
N SER A 667 -10.07 -16.17 -3.17
CA SER A 667 -9.87 -14.71 -3.19
C SER A 667 -9.22 -14.20 -4.48
N GLN A 668 -8.92 -15.07 -5.45
CA GLN A 668 -8.28 -14.70 -6.72
C GLN A 668 -9.23 -14.77 -7.93
N PHE A 669 -10.46 -15.24 -7.72
CA PHE A 669 -11.54 -15.14 -8.68
C PHE A 669 -12.65 -14.29 -8.06
N ASP A 670 -12.88 -13.08 -8.59
CA ASP A 670 -13.81 -12.09 -8.01
C ASP A 670 -15.26 -12.39 -8.45
N LYS A 671 -15.85 -13.38 -7.78
CA LYS A 671 -17.23 -13.83 -8.07
C LYS A 671 -18.23 -12.72 -7.87
N GLU A 672 -18.01 -11.84 -6.90
CA GLU A 672 -18.91 -10.75 -6.58
C GLU A 672 -18.94 -9.69 -7.68
N SER A 673 -17.78 -9.28 -8.19
CA SER A 673 -17.72 -8.32 -9.31
C SER A 673 -18.27 -8.93 -10.59
N LEU A 674 -17.98 -10.20 -10.87
CA LEU A 674 -18.60 -10.91 -11.99
C LEU A 674 -20.11 -11.02 -11.84
N GLN A 675 -20.62 -11.29 -10.63
CA GLN A 675 -22.05 -11.35 -10.37
C GLN A 675 -22.73 -10.00 -10.58
N ALA A 676 -22.10 -8.89 -10.16
CA ALA A 676 -22.62 -7.55 -10.41
C ALA A 676 -22.74 -7.25 -11.92
N ALA A 677 -21.71 -7.60 -12.70
CA ALA A 677 -21.74 -7.45 -14.16
C ALA A 677 -22.79 -8.35 -14.82
N ILE A 678 -23.01 -9.57 -14.29
CA ILE A 678 -24.09 -10.46 -14.71
C ILE A 678 -25.46 -9.85 -14.41
N ASP A 679 -25.65 -9.29 -13.22
CA ASP A 679 -26.93 -8.70 -12.81
C ASP A 679 -27.27 -7.48 -13.67
N LEU A 680 -26.27 -6.66 -14.02
CA LEU A 680 -26.40 -5.58 -15.00
C LEU A 680 -26.84 -6.13 -16.36
N LYS A 681 -26.14 -7.16 -16.87
CA LYS A 681 -26.50 -7.75 -18.17
C LYS A 681 -27.88 -8.39 -18.16
N VAL A 682 -28.30 -9.02 -17.07
CA VAL A 682 -29.65 -9.58 -16.95
C VAL A 682 -30.69 -8.48 -16.98
N LYS A 683 -30.44 -7.35 -16.32
CA LYS A 683 -31.33 -6.18 -16.37
C LYS A 683 -31.47 -5.62 -17.80
N GLU A 684 -30.37 -5.51 -18.53
CA GLU A 684 -30.35 -5.10 -19.94
C GLU A 684 -31.26 -5.97 -20.83
N LEU A 685 -31.32 -7.27 -20.53
CA LEU A 685 -32.00 -8.27 -21.37
C LEU A 685 -33.46 -8.56 -20.97
N ASP A 686 -33.89 -8.20 -19.76
CA ASP A 686 -35.25 -8.47 -19.23
C ASP A 686 -36.07 -7.19 -18.96
N GLY A 687 -35.59 -6.01 -19.35
CA GLY A 687 -36.17 -4.70 -18.99
C GLY A 687 -36.44 -3.73 -20.16
N ASP A 688 -36.57 -2.44 -19.83
CA ASP A 688 -36.78 -1.35 -20.81
C ASP A 688 -35.55 -1.12 -21.71
N ASP A 689 -34.42 -1.72 -21.36
CA ASP A 689 -33.10 -1.57 -22.01
C ASP A 689 -32.86 -2.60 -23.14
N VAL A 690 -33.84 -3.45 -23.48
CA VAL A 690 -33.68 -4.49 -24.53
C VAL A 690 -33.43 -3.87 -25.90
N ALA A 691 -34.10 -2.76 -26.21
CA ALA A 691 -33.95 -2.08 -27.50
C ALA A 691 -32.54 -1.50 -27.68
N SER A 692 -32.03 -0.79 -26.68
CA SER A 692 -30.66 -0.24 -26.71
C SER A 692 -29.61 -1.35 -26.74
N THR A 693 -29.84 -2.45 -26.01
CA THR A 693 -28.95 -3.62 -26.05
C THR A 693 -28.92 -4.28 -27.41
N THR A 694 -30.07 -4.38 -28.08
CA THR A 694 -30.18 -4.92 -29.45
C THR A 694 -29.42 -4.02 -30.43
N GLU A 695 -29.62 -2.70 -30.33
CA GLU A 695 -28.93 -1.71 -31.15
C GLU A 695 -27.40 -1.77 -30.96
N ALA A 696 -26.92 -1.88 -29.73
CA ALA A 696 -25.48 -2.02 -29.44
C ALA A 696 -24.88 -3.29 -30.05
N MET A 697 -25.61 -4.43 -30.03
CA MET A 697 -25.18 -5.66 -30.70
C MET A 697 -25.10 -5.51 -32.22
N GLU A 698 -26.10 -4.86 -32.84
CA GLU A 698 -26.13 -4.61 -34.28
C GLU A 698 -25.02 -3.65 -34.71
N LYS A 699 -24.79 -2.56 -33.96
CA LYS A 699 -23.67 -1.63 -34.19
C LYS A 699 -22.33 -2.31 -34.06
N ALA A 700 -22.13 -3.13 -33.04
CA ALA A 700 -20.88 -3.88 -32.89
C ALA A 700 -20.67 -4.86 -34.05
N ALA A 701 -21.71 -5.59 -34.48
CA ALA A 701 -21.64 -6.49 -35.63
C ALA A 701 -21.30 -5.75 -36.93
N GLN A 702 -21.93 -4.58 -37.16
CA GLN A 702 -21.63 -3.74 -38.31
C GLN A 702 -20.21 -3.21 -38.27
N SER A 703 -19.74 -2.66 -37.14
CA SER A 703 -18.37 -2.15 -37.01
C SER A 703 -17.32 -3.23 -37.26
N LEU A 704 -17.53 -4.47 -36.78
CA LEU A 704 -16.64 -5.59 -37.07
C LEU A 704 -16.67 -5.98 -38.56
N THR A 705 -17.83 -5.87 -39.22
CA THR A 705 -17.99 -6.13 -40.66
C THR A 705 -17.25 -5.06 -41.47
N ASP A 706 -17.44 -3.79 -41.13
CA ASP A 706 -16.77 -2.66 -41.77
C ASP A 706 -15.24 -2.80 -41.67
N ILE A 707 -14.69 -3.20 -40.52
CA ILE A 707 -13.25 -3.43 -40.37
C ILE A 707 -12.75 -4.57 -41.27
N LEU A 708 -13.53 -5.65 -41.44
CA LEU A 708 -13.19 -6.75 -42.34
C LEU A 708 -13.26 -6.35 -43.82
N ASP A 709 -14.15 -5.43 -44.17
CA ASP A 709 -14.40 -4.98 -45.54
C ASP A 709 -13.48 -3.80 -45.96
N ASP A 710 -13.15 -2.88 -45.04
CA ASP A 710 -12.34 -1.67 -45.28
C ASP A 710 -10.85 -1.97 -45.58
N ILE A 711 -10.41 -3.22 -45.38
CA ILE A 711 -9.05 -3.69 -45.72
C ILE A 711 -8.77 -3.61 -47.24
N VAL A 712 -9.79 -3.38 -48.07
CA VAL A 712 -9.64 -3.27 -49.54
C VAL A 712 -9.15 -1.88 -50.00
N MET A 713 -9.06 -0.87 -49.12
CA MET A 713 -8.77 0.53 -49.51
C MET A 713 -7.56 1.17 -48.82
N ALA A 714 -6.71 0.41 -48.13
CA ALA A 714 -5.54 0.97 -47.43
C ALA A 714 -4.51 1.59 -48.40
N ASP A 715 -4.00 2.77 -48.04
CA ASP A 715 -2.98 3.51 -48.79
C ASP A 715 -1.69 2.65 -48.93
N PRO A 716 -1.30 2.26 -50.15
CA PRO A 716 -0.12 1.42 -50.37
C PRO A 716 1.21 2.12 -50.00
N ASP A 717 1.19 3.42 -49.76
CA ASP A 717 2.37 4.21 -49.39
C ASP A 717 2.52 4.42 -47.85
N ALA A 718 1.60 3.90 -47.03
CA ALA A 718 1.73 3.97 -45.57
C ALA A 718 2.92 3.16 -45.04
N ASP A 719 3.68 3.72 -44.08
CA ASP A 719 4.82 3.03 -43.46
C ASP A 719 4.36 1.71 -42.79
N PRO A 720 4.84 0.53 -43.24
CA PRO A 720 4.44 -0.75 -42.67
C PRO A 720 4.81 -0.93 -41.20
N ALA A 721 5.68 -0.07 -40.65
CA ALA A 721 6.06 -0.09 -39.25
C ALA A 721 5.00 0.55 -38.33
N ASP A 722 4.13 1.42 -38.86
CA ASP A 722 3.12 2.16 -38.09
C ASP A 722 1.66 1.74 -38.43
N SER A 723 1.46 0.85 -39.41
CA SER A 723 0.13 0.31 -39.73
C SER A 723 -0.33 -0.75 -38.73
N THR A 724 -1.59 -0.66 -38.26
CA THR A 724 -2.21 -1.73 -37.45
C THR A 724 -2.31 -3.01 -38.30
N PRO A 725 -1.90 -4.18 -37.79
CA PRO A 725 -1.98 -5.43 -38.56
C PRO A 725 -3.41 -5.73 -38.99
N SER A 726 -3.57 -6.09 -40.27
CA SER A 726 -4.88 -6.44 -40.83
C SER A 726 -5.39 -7.77 -40.25
N TRP A 727 -6.69 -7.88 -40.02
CA TRP A 727 -7.29 -9.12 -39.50
C TRP A 727 -7.27 -10.24 -40.55
N THR A 728 -7.39 -9.89 -41.83
CA THR A 728 -7.42 -10.86 -42.95
C THR A 728 -6.05 -11.48 -43.23
N ASP A 729 -4.97 -10.91 -42.69
CA ASP A 729 -3.63 -11.50 -42.78
C ASP A 729 -3.51 -12.76 -41.89
N TYR A 730 -4.46 -12.94 -40.96
CA TYR A 730 -4.45 -14.00 -39.95
C TYR A 730 -5.79 -14.75 -39.95
N PRO A 731 -5.89 -15.89 -40.66
CA PRO A 731 -7.15 -16.64 -40.81
C PRO A 731 -7.85 -16.95 -39.48
N GLU A 732 -7.08 -17.23 -38.41
CA GLU A 732 -7.67 -17.49 -37.09
C GLU A 732 -8.36 -16.26 -36.48
N VAL A 733 -7.87 -15.05 -36.76
CA VAL A 733 -8.48 -13.79 -36.30
C VAL A 733 -9.72 -13.49 -37.13
N GLU A 734 -9.62 -13.60 -38.46
CA GLU A 734 -10.73 -13.40 -39.37
C GLU A 734 -11.90 -14.37 -39.07
N ASP A 735 -11.62 -15.67 -38.98
CA ASP A 735 -12.62 -16.70 -38.64
C ASP A 735 -13.26 -16.43 -37.26
N ALA A 736 -12.49 -15.87 -36.33
CA ALA A 736 -12.99 -15.50 -35.02
C ALA A 736 -13.95 -14.31 -35.09
N ALA A 737 -13.57 -13.25 -35.80
CA ALA A 737 -14.39 -12.07 -36.02
C ALA A 737 -15.71 -12.42 -36.73
N ARG A 738 -15.65 -13.17 -37.84
CA ARG A 738 -16.85 -13.57 -38.61
C ARG A 738 -17.87 -14.32 -37.75
N ALA A 739 -17.44 -15.32 -36.99
CA ALA A 739 -18.40 -16.05 -36.17
C ALA A 739 -18.86 -15.28 -34.91
N VAL A 740 -18.17 -14.21 -34.49
CA VAL A 740 -18.71 -13.26 -33.49
C VAL A 740 -19.76 -12.34 -34.12
N ILE A 741 -19.55 -11.86 -35.34
CA ILE A 741 -20.54 -11.09 -36.11
C ILE A 741 -21.84 -11.90 -36.28
N ASP A 742 -21.72 -13.16 -36.67
CA ASP A 742 -22.87 -14.07 -36.82
C ASP A 742 -23.64 -14.25 -35.51
N ASP A 743 -22.92 -14.46 -34.39
CA ASP A 743 -23.54 -14.64 -33.07
C ASP A 743 -24.20 -13.36 -32.54
N LEU A 744 -23.57 -12.19 -32.72
CA LEU A 744 -24.18 -10.89 -32.40
C LEU A 744 -25.48 -10.69 -33.18
N THR A 745 -25.44 -10.89 -34.51
CA THR A 745 -26.60 -10.74 -35.39
C THR A 745 -27.73 -11.71 -35.02
N ALA A 746 -27.38 -12.96 -34.73
CA ALA A 746 -28.36 -13.97 -34.32
C ALA A 746 -29.01 -13.64 -32.98
N LYS A 747 -28.23 -13.16 -31.99
CA LYS A 747 -28.76 -12.81 -30.66
C LYS A 747 -29.55 -11.50 -30.65
N ALA A 748 -29.14 -10.49 -31.42
CA ALA A 748 -29.91 -9.26 -31.60
C ALA A 748 -31.32 -9.59 -32.14
N ARG A 749 -31.41 -10.40 -33.20
CA ARG A 749 -32.70 -10.89 -33.72
C ARG A 749 -33.48 -11.70 -32.68
N GLY A 750 -32.81 -12.58 -31.95
CA GLY A 750 -33.44 -13.38 -30.90
C GLY A 750 -34.00 -12.55 -29.74
N LEU A 751 -33.36 -11.41 -29.41
CA LEU A 751 -33.82 -10.46 -28.40
C LEU A 751 -35.02 -9.66 -28.90
N ALA A 752 -34.96 -9.13 -30.13
CA ALA A 752 -36.09 -8.46 -30.76
C ALA A 752 -37.34 -9.36 -30.85
N ASP A 753 -37.14 -10.66 -31.07
CA ASP A 753 -38.21 -11.67 -31.12
C ASP A 753 -38.68 -12.16 -29.72
N GLY A 754 -38.07 -11.72 -28.62
CA GLY A 754 -38.38 -12.18 -27.25
C GLY A 754 -38.04 -13.66 -26.98
N LYS A 755 -37.11 -14.24 -27.76
CA LYS A 755 -36.73 -15.67 -27.68
C LYS A 755 -35.58 -15.95 -26.71
N LEU A 756 -34.82 -14.93 -26.32
CA LEU A 756 -33.72 -15.05 -25.35
C LEU A 756 -34.23 -14.84 -23.92
N LYS A 757 -33.86 -15.76 -23.01
CA LYS A 757 -34.21 -15.69 -21.57
C LYS A 757 -33.00 -15.26 -20.76
N ALA A 758 -33.02 -14.08 -20.13
CA ALA A 758 -31.81 -13.53 -19.51
C ALA A 758 -31.25 -14.36 -18.35
N LYS A 759 -32.11 -14.94 -17.51
CA LYS A 759 -31.68 -15.71 -16.33
C LYS A 759 -30.80 -16.93 -16.66
N ALA A 760 -31.01 -17.58 -17.80
CA ALA A 760 -30.19 -18.70 -18.23
C ALA A 760 -28.78 -18.24 -18.68
N LEU A 761 -28.66 -17.01 -19.16
CA LEU A 761 -27.40 -16.44 -19.67
C LEU A 761 -26.45 -16.05 -18.54
N GLY A 762 -26.96 -15.55 -17.41
CA GLY A 762 -26.13 -15.23 -16.24
C GLY A 762 -25.38 -16.47 -15.70
N SER A 763 -26.04 -17.63 -15.68
CA SER A 763 -25.38 -18.90 -15.28
C SER A 763 -24.30 -19.33 -16.27
N THR A 764 -24.50 -19.07 -17.56
CA THR A 764 -23.51 -19.35 -18.62
C THR A 764 -22.28 -18.46 -18.48
N ILE A 765 -22.46 -17.16 -18.25
CA ILE A 765 -21.36 -16.21 -18.02
C ILE A 765 -20.49 -16.66 -16.83
N MET A 766 -21.13 -16.92 -15.67
CA MET A 766 -20.43 -17.37 -14.47
C MET A 766 -19.65 -18.66 -14.72
N LYS A 767 -20.29 -19.66 -15.37
CA LYS A 767 -19.65 -20.96 -15.64
C LYS A 767 -18.44 -20.81 -16.56
N ILE A 768 -18.57 -20.11 -17.69
CA ILE A 768 -17.47 -19.96 -18.65
C ILE A 768 -16.27 -19.26 -18.00
N ARG A 769 -16.51 -18.22 -17.17
CA ARG A 769 -15.41 -17.52 -16.47
C ARG A 769 -14.79 -18.36 -15.35
N ASP A 770 -15.57 -19.14 -14.60
CA ASP A 770 -15.05 -20.05 -13.55
C ASP A 770 -14.21 -21.20 -14.18
N ASP A 771 -14.65 -21.72 -15.33
CA ASP A 771 -13.88 -22.69 -16.14
C ASP A 771 -12.58 -22.08 -16.66
N GLU A 772 -12.60 -20.80 -17.05
CA GLU A 772 -11.45 -20.06 -17.54
C GLU A 772 -10.43 -19.76 -16.44
N ASP A 773 -10.86 -19.30 -15.25
CA ASP A 773 -10.00 -19.19 -14.06
C ASP A 773 -9.33 -20.54 -13.75
N THR A 774 -10.10 -21.63 -13.82
CA THR A 774 -9.58 -22.98 -13.63
C THR A 774 -8.56 -23.37 -14.70
N ARG A 775 -8.72 -22.92 -15.95
CA ARG A 775 -7.77 -23.15 -17.04
C ARG A 775 -6.46 -22.38 -16.81
N VAL A 776 -6.52 -21.09 -16.51
CA VAL A 776 -5.35 -20.24 -16.21
C VAL A 776 -4.53 -20.83 -15.06
N ARG A 777 -5.21 -21.26 -13.99
CA ARG A 777 -4.55 -21.91 -12.85
C ARG A 777 -4.03 -23.31 -13.14
N ARG A 778 -4.51 -23.99 -14.20
CA ARG A 778 -3.91 -25.25 -14.64
C ARG A 778 -2.60 -25.01 -15.35
N LEU A 779 -2.48 -23.93 -16.12
CA LEU A 779 -1.20 -23.52 -16.72
C LEU A 779 -0.13 -23.21 -15.65
N TRP A 780 -0.55 -22.94 -14.40
CA TRP A 780 0.37 -22.81 -13.27
C TRP A 780 1.06 -24.11 -12.86
N LYS A 781 0.34 -25.24 -12.95
CA LYS A 781 0.85 -26.55 -12.53
C LYS A 781 1.79 -27.11 -13.58
#